data_AF-A0A1W0WI49-F1
#
_entry.id   AF-A0A1W0WI49-F1
#
_cell.length_a   1.000
_cell.length_b   1.000
_cell.length_c   1.000
_cell.angle_alpha   90.00
_cell.angle_beta   90.00
_cell.angle_gamma   90.00
#
_symmetry.space_group_name_H-M   'P 1'
#
loop_
_entity.id
_entity.type
_entity.pdbx_description
1 polymer ?
#
loop_
_entity_poly.entity_id
_entity_poly.type
_entity_poly.pdbx_seq_one_letter_code
_entity_poly.pdbx_strand_id
1 'polypeptide(L)'
;MTTTSPSLLPSVIKAENHIHSQGLDKEYAPITGVADFNKAAAVLAFGKDSPVIRNGLNVTTQAISGTGALRLGAAFLEKFFKGNKEVYMPTPTWGNHIPIFKHAGLAVKQYRYYDPKTCGFDHVGALQDLAKLPLQSIVLLHACAHNPTGVDPKPEHWAEISKILKNRNAFVYFDMAYQGFASGCTDKDAQAVRQFVKDGHKIVLAQSFAKNMGLYGERVGAFSVVCNDQEEAKAVESQIKILIRPMYSNPPVHGARIASTILNTPDLQAEWLKDVKGMADRIIKMRTLLEDGLKREGSTKNWKHITDQIGMFCFTGLTPPQVERLTKEFSVFLTKDGRISMAAAALGFTQRTFKPSTNVFLILEAEEEKKGKNIPDVLNFSGRVGSLPPFRLALCWTFSNPHDSAHRNVNHPFRGISRFGGGICSSASLSVRYPRRLMAFEIGIYLRNPITFGGYDENVQMSVVKREEERKAEGIYSSVIFFILIFIAINGDVLCVFQVDNPQNTDNNNREDRPPSASASASSSGIMGCFGSSRTQTDPEDDRLQREQNKKIDQQLQRDKQLYRATHRLLLLGAGESGKSTIVKQMRILHVEGFNETEKKQKVEEIKKNIKDSITIITGSMTTLEPTIALELAENKRRVDYLQSVADAQNFEYPPEFWEHAEALWKDKGVQKSFERNNEYQLIDCAKYFLEKMPQIKRPDYSPSEQDILRARVQTSGIFETKFSVDKVNFHMFDVGGQRDERRKWIQCFNDVTAIIYVTASSSYDMMLMEDTSQNRLKESLDLFKSIWNNRWLRTISVILFLNKMDQLQEKILAGRSKLELYFPDFARYTTPPDAKTDPSDHPEVVRAKYFIRDEFLRISTASSDGKHFCYPHFTTAVDTENIRRVFNDCRDIIQRMHLRQYELL
;
A
#
# COMPACT_ATOMS: atom_id res chain seq x y z
N MET A 1 11.60 16.13 -14.32
CA MET A 1 10.63 15.12 -14.79
C MET A 1 11.04 13.79 -14.18
N THR A 2 10.46 13.43 -13.03
CA THR A 2 11.23 12.66 -12.02
C THR A 2 10.32 11.84 -11.09
N THR A 3 9.18 11.36 -11.59
CA THR A 3 8.08 10.85 -10.76
C THR A 3 7.51 9.50 -11.20
N THR A 4 6.95 8.79 -10.22
CA THR A 4 6.37 7.43 -10.30
C THR A 4 4.93 7.39 -10.81
N SER A 5 4.22 8.53 -10.83
CA SER A 5 2.91 8.60 -11.48
C SER A 5 3.01 8.33 -12.98
N PRO A 6 2.03 7.63 -13.60
CA PRO A 6 1.96 7.49 -15.03
C PRO A 6 1.79 8.88 -15.67
N SER A 7 2.75 9.31 -16.46
CA SER A 7 2.66 10.53 -17.27
C SER A 7 1.51 10.40 -18.27
N LEU A 8 0.54 11.33 -18.24
CA LEU A 8 -0.47 11.42 -19.29
C LEU A 8 0.22 11.61 -20.64
N LEU A 9 -0.23 10.85 -21.65
CA LEU A 9 0.38 10.89 -22.97
C LEU A 9 -0.09 12.16 -23.73
N PRO A 10 0.77 12.81 -24.53
CA PRO A 10 0.37 13.94 -25.39
C PRO A 10 -0.89 13.65 -26.23
N SER A 11 -0.97 12.46 -26.85
CA SER A 11 -2.16 11.99 -27.58
C SER A 11 -3.43 11.90 -26.70
N VAL A 12 -3.29 11.50 -25.43
CA VAL A 12 -4.41 11.40 -24.47
C VAL A 12 -4.89 12.78 -24.05
N ILE A 13 -3.99 13.70 -23.69
CA ILE A 13 -4.33 15.09 -23.33
C ILE A 13 -5.09 15.77 -24.47
N LYS A 14 -4.65 15.57 -25.72
CA LYS A 14 -5.31 16.11 -26.91
C LYS A 14 -6.69 15.51 -27.14
N ALA A 15 -6.85 14.19 -27.00
CA ALA A 15 -8.14 13.52 -27.14
C ALA A 15 -9.13 13.93 -26.03
N GLU A 16 -8.66 14.06 -24.78
CA GLU A 16 -9.45 14.51 -23.63
C GLU A 16 -9.93 15.96 -23.81
N ASN A 17 -9.03 16.88 -24.21
CA ASN A 17 -9.39 18.26 -24.56
C ASN A 17 -10.40 18.32 -25.72
N HIS A 18 -10.25 17.48 -26.74
CA HIS A 18 -11.20 17.42 -27.85
C HIS A 18 -12.60 16.98 -27.37
N ILE A 19 -12.68 15.92 -26.56
CA ILE A 19 -13.93 15.43 -25.98
C ILE A 19 -14.57 16.45 -25.03
N HIS A 20 -13.76 17.21 -24.29
CA HIS A 20 -14.24 18.32 -23.46
C HIS A 20 -14.85 19.43 -24.33
N SER A 21 -14.16 19.84 -25.41
CA SER A 21 -14.60 20.91 -26.32
C SER A 21 -15.92 20.60 -27.06
N GLN A 22 -16.26 19.32 -27.23
CA GLN A 22 -17.54 18.89 -27.81
C GLN A 22 -18.74 19.07 -26.86
N GLY A 23 -18.53 19.39 -25.57
CA GLY A 23 -19.62 19.62 -24.61
C GLY A 23 -20.48 18.39 -24.30
N LEU A 24 -20.01 17.17 -24.62
CA LEU A 24 -20.83 15.96 -24.60
C LEU A 24 -21.49 15.70 -23.25
N ASP A 25 -22.72 15.19 -23.32
CA ASP A 25 -23.50 14.64 -22.20
C ASP A 25 -22.75 13.57 -21.38
N LYS A 26 -23.39 13.16 -20.29
CA LYS A 26 -22.97 12.04 -19.43
C LYS A 26 -23.97 10.87 -19.53
N GLU A 27 -24.65 10.74 -20.67
CA GLU A 27 -25.64 9.68 -20.87
C GLU A 27 -25.03 8.28 -20.88
N TYR A 28 -25.86 7.30 -20.58
CA TYR A 28 -25.41 5.91 -20.50
C TYR A 28 -25.01 5.36 -21.87
N ALA A 29 -23.89 4.62 -21.89
CA ALA A 29 -23.58 3.79 -23.05
C ALA A 29 -24.65 2.69 -23.26
N PRO A 30 -24.81 2.19 -24.50
CA PRO A 30 -25.41 0.88 -24.74
C PRO A 30 -24.76 -0.21 -23.87
N ILE A 31 -25.45 -1.33 -23.64
CA ILE A 31 -24.94 -2.45 -22.83
C ILE A 31 -23.57 -2.94 -23.34
N THR A 32 -23.33 -2.92 -24.65
CA THR A 32 -22.06 -3.29 -25.28
C THR A 32 -20.99 -2.18 -25.30
N GLY A 33 -21.32 -0.98 -24.80
CA GLY A 33 -20.42 0.18 -24.73
C GLY A 33 -20.42 1.09 -25.95
N VAL A 34 -19.39 1.92 -26.05
CA VAL A 34 -19.20 2.88 -27.16
C VAL A 34 -18.86 2.12 -28.44
N ALA A 35 -19.75 2.21 -29.44
CA ALA A 35 -19.66 1.39 -30.66
C ALA A 35 -18.36 1.61 -31.44
N ASP A 36 -17.89 2.85 -31.59
CA ASP A 36 -16.68 3.16 -32.35
C ASP A 36 -15.38 2.83 -31.61
N PHE A 37 -15.43 2.80 -30.27
CA PHE A 37 -14.37 2.20 -29.46
C PHE A 37 -14.30 0.69 -29.70
N ASN A 38 -15.43 -0.01 -29.73
CA ASN A 38 -15.45 -1.47 -29.98
C ASN A 38 -14.89 -1.82 -31.36
N LYS A 39 -15.28 -1.07 -32.41
CA LYS A 39 -14.71 -1.21 -33.76
C LYS A 39 -13.19 -1.00 -33.75
N ALA A 40 -12.74 0.10 -33.16
CA ALA A 40 -11.33 0.47 -33.13
C ALA A 40 -10.46 -0.51 -32.33
N ALA A 41 -10.95 -0.99 -31.18
CA ALA A 41 -10.27 -2.01 -30.37
C ALA A 41 -10.09 -3.32 -31.15
N ALA A 42 -11.12 -3.76 -31.88
CA ALA A 42 -11.07 -4.94 -32.73
C ALA A 42 -10.10 -4.77 -33.91
N VAL A 43 -10.15 -3.62 -34.61
CA VAL A 43 -9.22 -3.30 -35.70
C VAL A 43 -7.77 -3.25 -35.22
N LEU A 44 -7.50 -2.71 -34.03
CA LEU A 44 -6.18 -2.69 -33.42
C LEU A 44 -5.64 -4.10 -33.16
N ALA A 45 -6.45 -4.99 -32.59
CA ALA A 45 -6.06 -6.38 -32.33
C ALA A 45 -5.88 -7.20 -33.62
N PHE A 46 -6.92 -7.29 -34.45
CA PHE A 46 -6.97 -8.20 -35.59
C PHE A 46 -6.27 -7.65 -36.85
N GLY A 47 -6.09 -6.33 -36.94
CA GLY A 47 -5.59 -5.63 -38.11
C GLY A 47 -6.72 -5.19 -39.06
N LYS A 48 -6.54 -4.03 -39.71
CA LYS A 48 -7.54 -3.41 -40.61
C LYS A 48 -7.99 -4.31 -41.77
N ASP A 49 -7.09 -5.16 -42.27
CA ASP A 49 -7.33 -6.06 -43.41
C ASP A 49 -7.86 -7.44 -43.01
N SER A 50 -8.16 -7.65 -41.71
CA SER A 50 -8.58 -8.95 -41.19
C SER A 50 -9.90 -9.42 -41.83
N PRO A 51 -9.96 -10.67 -42.34
CA PRO A 51 -11.20 -11.24 -42.86
C PRO A 51 -12.26 -11.41 -41.77
N VAL A 52 -11.87 -11.52 -40.49
CA VAL A 52 -12.80 -11.56 -39.36
C VAL A 52 -13.58 -10.26 -39.24
N ILE A 53 -12.90 -9.12 -39.35
CA ILE A 53 -13.53 -7.79 -39.31
C ILE A 53 -14.37 -7.58 -40.58
N ARG A 54 -13.76 -7.80 -41.76
CA ARG A 54 -14.39 -7.54 -43.07
C ARG A 54 -15.68 -8.32 -43.28
N ASN A 55 -15.73 -9.56 -42.80
CA ASN A 55 -16.87 -10.46 -43.02
C ASN A 55 -17.87 -10.47 -41.84
N GLY A 56 -17.69 -9.60 -40.82
CA GLY A 56 -18.59 -9.49 -39.67
C GLY A 56 -18.54 -10.69 -38.71
N LEU A 57 -17.39 -11.35 -38.60
CA LEU A 57 -17.20 -12.61 -37.84
C LEU A 57 -16.66 -12.38 -36.42
N ASN A 58 -16.69 -11.15 -35.90
CA ASN A 58 -16.41 -10.88 -34.49
C ASN A 58 -17.55 -10.14 -33.80
N VAL A 59 -17.77 -10.52 -32.55
CA VAL A 59 -18.43 -9.68 -31.56
C VAL A 59 -17.36 -8.98 -30.75
N THR A 60 -17.47 -7.67 -30.56
CA THR A 60 -16.59 -6.90 -29.67
C THR A 60 -17.41 -5.99 -28.78
N THR A 61 -17.13 -6.01 -27.48
CA THR A 61 -17.87 -5.28 -26.44
C THR A 61 -16.90 -4.61 -25.47
N GLN A 62 -17.26 -3.43 -24.97
CA GLN A 62 -16.48 -2.70 -23.99
C GLN A 62 -16.64 -3.36 -22.61
N ALA A 63 -15.53 -3.51 -21.91
CA ALA A 63 -15.45 -4.13 -20.60
C ALA A 63 -14.67 -3.27 -19.59
N ILE A 64 -14.89 -3.51 -18.30
CA ILE A 64 -14.27 -2.75 -17.20
C ILE A 64 -12.80 -3.20 -17.02
N SER A 65 -11.95 -2.68 -17.89
CA SER A 65 -10.54 -3.03 -18.10
C SER A 65 -10.33 -4.48 -18.54
N GLY A 66 -9.08 -4.90 -18.71
CA GLY A 66 -8.74 -6.29 -19.03
C GLY A 66 -9.27 -7.27 -17.98
N THR A 67 -9.32 -6.85 -16.71
CA THR A 67 -9.95 -7.61 -15.62
C THR A 67 -11.43 -7.90 -15.88
N GLY A 68 -12.20 -6.90 -16.32
CA GLY A 68 -13.60 -7.05 -16.69
C GLY A 68 -13.77 -7.91 -17.95
N ALA A 69 -12.90 -7.72 -18.95
CA ALA A 69 -12.92 -8.55 -20.16
C ALA A 69 -12.65 -10.03 -19.86
N LEU A 70 -11.66 -10.33 -19.01
CA LEU A 70 -11.38 -11.68 -18.50
C LEU A 70 -12.55 -12.25 -17.70
N ARG A 71 -13.18 -11.46 -16.81
CA ARG A 71 -14.33 -11.91 -16.01
C ARG A 71 -15.59 -12.16 -16.86
N LEU A 72 -15.80 -11.36 -17.90
CA LEU A 72 -16.91 -11.51 -18.85
C LEU A 72 -16.72 -12.74 -19.74
N GLY A 73 -15.55 -12.93 -20.34
CA GLY A 73 -15.28 -14.12 -21.14
C GLY A 73 -15.26 -15.41 -20.32
N ALA A 74 -14.79 -15.36 -19.07
CA ALA A 74 -14.90 -16.50 -18.15
C ALA A 74 -16.38 -16.83 -17.82
N ALA A 75 -17.25 -15.83 -17.65
CA ALA A 75 -18.70 -16.06 -17.49
C ALA A 75 -19.35 -16.64 -18.76
N PHE A 76 -18.92 -16.15 -19.93
CA PHE A 76 -19.40 -16.62 -21.23
C PHE A 76 -19.01 -18.07 -21.49
N LEU A 77 -17.74 -18.43 -21.24
CA LEU A 77 -17.28 -19.81 -21.39
C LEU A 77 -17.89 -20.76 -20.37
N GLU A 78 -18.06 -20.36 -19.10
CA GLU A 78 -18.80 -21.20 -18.15
C GLU A 78 -20.22 -21.47 -18.66
N LYS A 79 -20.99 -20.42 -18.96
CA LYS A 79 -22.41 -20.58 -19.26
C LYS A 79 -22.69 -21.29 -20.59
N PHE A 80 -21.86 -21.06 -21.62
CA PHE A 80 -22.18 -21.46 -22.99
C PHE A 80 -21.26 -22.53 -23.59
N PHE A 81 -20.00 -22.63 -23.16
CA PHE A 81 -19.07 -23.62 -23.73
C PHE A 81 -19.48 -25.05 -23.36
N LYS A 82 -19.41 -25.96 -24.35
CA LYS A 82 -19.84 -27.37 -24.23
C LYS A 82 -18.69 -28.38 -24.21
N GLY A 83 -17.46 -27.93 -24.46
CA GLY A 83 -16.25 -28.74 -24.32
C GLY A 83 -15.79 -28.86 -22.87
N ASN A 84 -14.52 -29.23 -22.66
CA ASN A 84 -13.95 -29.32 -21.32
C ASN A 84 -13.82 -27.93 -20.68
N LYS A 85 -14.51 -27.72 -19.55
CA LYS A 85 -14.51 -26.48 -18.75
C LYS A 85 -13.25 -26.29 -17.89
N GLU A 86 -12.25 -27.17 -18.01
CA GLU A 86 -10.91 -26.93 -17.45
C GLU A 86 -10.16 -25.89 -18.29
N VAL A 87 -9.72 -24.83 -17.61
CA VAL A 87 -8.94 -23.71 -18.15
C VAL A 87 -7.49 -23.91 -17.79
N TYR A 88 -6.66 -24.19 -18.80
CA TYR A 88 -5.22 -24.38 -18.66
C TYR A 88 -4.49 -23.05 -18.79
N MET A 89 -3.67 -22.72 -17.81
CA MET A 89 -2.92 -21.47 -17.71
C MET A 89 -1.41 -21.74 -17.63
N PRO A 90 -0.55 -20.82 -18.10
CA PRO A 90 0.89 -20.98 -17.99
C PRO A 90 1.36 -20.98 -16.53
N THR A 91 2.56 -21.50 -16.31
CA THR A 91 3.21 -21.54 -14.98
C THR A 91 4.55 -20.79 -15.04
N PRO A 92 4.70 -19.66 -14.34
CA PRO A 92 3.67 -18.88 -13.63
C PRO A 92 2.69 -18.17 -14.60
N THR A 93 1.70 -17.45 -14.07
CA THR A 93 0.78 -16.57 -14.84
C THR A 93 0.41 -15.35 -14.00
N TRP A 94 -0.32 -14.38 -14.55
CA TRP A 94 -0.78 -13.22 -13.79
C TRP A 94 -1.68 -13.68 -12.64
N GLY A 95 -1.32 -13.33 -11.40
CA GLY A 95 -1.93 -13.90 -10.19
C GLY A 95 -3.45 -13.70 -10.05
N ASN A 96 -4.06 -12.80 -10.82
CA ASN A 96 -5.51 -12.61 -10.83
C ASN A 96 -6.25 -13.55 -11.80
N HIS A 97 -5.57 -14.28 -12.69
CA HIS A 97 -6.24 -15.24 -13.59
C HIS A 97 -6.92 -16.37 -12.82
N ILE A 98 -6.21 -17.01 -11.88
CA ILE A 98 -6.76 -18.11 -11.07
C ILE A 98 -8.06 -17.69 -10.34
N PRO A 99 -8.12 -16.58 -9.57
CA PRO A 99 -9.36 -16.17 -8.91
C PRO A 99 -10.46 -15.70 -9.88
N ILE A 100 -10.14 -15.03 -11.00
CA ILE A 100 -11.17 -14.63 -11.99
C ILE A 100 -11.90 -15.86 -12.55
N PHE A 101 -11.17 -16.87 -13.01
CA PHE A 101 -11.76 -18.05 -13.64
C PHE A 101 -12.41 -18.99 -12.63
N LYS A 102 -11.83 -19.17 -11.43
CA LYS A 102 -12.48 -19.92 -10.34
C LYS A 102 -13.78 -19.25 -9.88
N HIS A 103 -13.81 -17.92 -9.71
CA HIS A 103 -15.04 -17.18 -9.37
C HIS A 103 -16.08 -17.24 -10.51
N ALA A 104 -15.64 -17.40 -11.76
CA ALA A 104 -16.56 -17.62 -12.87
C ALA A 104 -17.22 -19.00 -12.87
N GLY A 105 -16.75 -19.96 -12.06
CA GLY A 105 -17.24 -21.35 -12.00
C GLY A 105 -16.38 -22.34 -12.82
N LEU A 106 -15.25 -21.90 -13.38
CA LEU A 106 -14.38 -22.73 -14.21
C LEU A 106 -13.26 -23.40 -13.38
N ALA A 107 -13.01 -24.68 -13.67
CA ALA A 107 -11.87 -25.40 -13.11
C ALA A 107 -10.57 -24.86 -13.71
N VAL A 108 -9.55 -24.64 -12.89
CA VAL A 108 -8.25 -24.08 -13.34
C VAL A 108 -7.16 -25.13 -13.22
N LYS A 109 -6.41 -25.31 -14.31
CA LYS A 109 -5.26 -26.20 -14.45
C LYS A 109 -4.04 -25.40 -14.92
N GLN A 110 -2.88 -26.04 -14.92
CA GLN A 110 -1.62 -25.42 -15.30
C GLN A 110 -0.86 -26.26 -16.32
N TYR A 111 -0.05 -25.59 -17.14
CA TYR A 111 0.94 -26.18 -18.04
C TYR A 111 2.29 -25.45 -17.88
N ARG A 112 3.40 -26.11 -18.21
CA ARG A 112 4.75 -25.51 -18.13
C ARG A 112 4.91 -24.37 -19.14
N TYR A 113 5.68 -23.35 -18.78
CA TYR A 113 5.87 -22.16 -19.62
C TYR A 113 7.22 -21.48 -19.40
N TYR A 114 7.65 -21.33 -18.15
CA TYR A 114 8.92 -20.72 -17.80
C TYR A 114 9.89 -21.78 -17.24
N ASP A 115 11.12 -21.81 -17.74
CA ASP A 115 12.20 -22.59 -17.15
C ASP A 115 13.10 -21.70 -16.27
N PRO A 116 13.15 -21.92 -14.95
CA PRO A 116 14.05 -21.18 -14.06
C PRO A 116 15.55 -21.36 -14.36
N LYS A 117 15.97 -22.43 -15.04
CA LYS A 117 17.39 -22.69 -15.33
C LYS A 117 17.92 -21.81 -16.46
N THR A 118 17.12 -21.59 -17.51
CA THR A 118 17.45 -20.70 -18.64
C THR A 118 16.89 -19.28 -18.49
N CYS A 119 15.99 -19.05 -17.52
CA CYS A 119 15.20 -17.83 -17.37
C CYS A 119 14.40 -17.45 -18.63
N GLY A 120 14.03 -18.47 -19.42
CA GLY A 120 13.37 -18.37 -20.72
C GLY A 120 12.13 -19.25 -20.83
N PHE A 121 11.69 -19.49 -22.08
CA PHE A 121 10.49 -20.25 -22.38
C PHE A 121 10.79 -21.75 -22.34
N ASP A 122 10.10 -22.52 -21.50
CA ASP A 122 10.14 -23.98 -21.48
C ASP A 122 9.39 -24.52 -22.70
N HIS A 123 10.00 -24.39 -23.88
CA HIS A 123 9.45 -24.81 -25.16
C HIS A 123 9.07 -26.29 -25.15
N VAL A 124 10.00 -27.16 -24.76
CA VAL A 124 9.79 -28.62 -24.73
C VAL A 124 8.68 -28.98 -23.75
N GLY A 125 8.67 -28.40 -22.54
CA GLY A 125 7.65 -28.69 -21.54
C GLY A 125 6.28 -28.14 -21.90
N ALA A 126 6.20 -26.92 -22.44
CA ALA A 126 4.96 -26.34 -22.92
C ALA A 126 4.34 -27.18 -24.04
N LEU A 127 5.12 -27.53 -25.08
CA LEU A 127 4.59 -28.37 -26.17
C LEU A 127 4.17 -29.77 -25.67
N GLN A 128 4.93 -30.38 -24.75
CA GLN A 128 4.57 -31.67 -24.14
C GLN A 128 3.25 -31.61 -23.36
N ASP A 129 3.01 -30.56 -22.58
CA ASP A 129 1.83 -30.43 -21.73
C ASP A 129 0.60 -30.02 -22.56
N LEU A 130 0.76 -29.07 -23.47
CA LEU A 130 -0.29 -28.66 -24.41
C LEU A 130 -0.68 -29.81 -25.36
N ALA A 131 0.25 -30.71 -25.70
CA ALA A 131 -0.05 -31.93 -26.45
C ALA A 131 -0.80 -33.00 -25.64
N LYS A 132 -0.82 -32.93 -24.30
CA LYS A 132 -1.51 -33.88 -23.39
C LYS A 132 -2.89 -33.42 -22.94
N LEU A 133 -3.32 -32.22 -23.32
CA LEU A 133 -4.64 -31.69 -22.92
C LEU A 133 -5.79 -32.60 -23.39
N PRO A 134 -6.87 -32.74 -22.60
CA PRO A 134 -8.13 -33.28 -23.07
C PRO A 134 -8.64 -32.49 -24.29
N LEU A 135 -9.31 -33.17 -25.21
CA LEU A 135 -9.92 -32.52 -26.37
C LEU A 135 -10.91 -31.43 -25.93
N GLN A 136 -10.97 -30.33 -26.68
CA GLN A 136 -11.84 -29.19 -26.40
C GLN A 136 -11.64 -28.55 -25.02
N SER A 137 -10.43 -28.60 -24.44
CA SER A 137 -10.08 -27.82 -23.25
C SER A 137 -9.90 -26.33 -23.56
N ILE A 138 -10.11 -25.47 -22.57
CA ILE A 138 -9.87 -24.02 -22.70
C ILE A 138 -8.39 -23.74 -22.38
N VAL A 139 -7.71 -22.92 -23.17
CA VAL A 139 -6.29 -22.56 -22.94
C VAL A 139 -6.13 -21.05 -22.92
N LEU A 140 -5.61 -20.52 -21.81
CA LEU A 140 -5.34 -19.10 -21.61
C LEU A 140 -3.88 -18.77 -21.95
N LEU A 141 -3.71 -17.97 -22.99
CA LEU A 141 -2.44 -17.48 -23.51
C LEU A 141 -2.31 -15.97 -23.23
N HIS A 142 -1.07 -15.49 -23.06
CA HIS A 142 -0.78 -14.05 -23.10
C HIS A 142 -0.34 -13.72 -24.53
N ALA A 143 -0.90 -12.66 -25.13
CA ALA A 143 -0.62 -12.30 -26.52
C ALA A 143 0.79 -11.73 -26.73
N CYS A 144 1.30 -11.02 -25.72
CA CYS A 144 2.65 -10.42 -25.68
C CYS A 144 3.00 -9.98 -24.24
N ALA A 145 4.30 -9.89 -23.94
CA ALA A 145 4.88 -9.57 -22.63
C ALA A 145 4.24 -10.37 -21.48
N HIS A 146 4.33 -11.71 -21.57
CA HIS A 146 3.74 -12.63 -20.62
C HIS A 146 3.96 -12.23 -19.16
N ASN A 147 2.86 -11.98 -18.44
CA ASN A 147 2.89 -11.54 -17.05
C ASN A 147 2.89 -12.80 -16.14
N PRO A 148 3.93 -13.03 -15.30
CA PRO A 148 4.85 -12.03 -14.76
C PRO A 148 6.29 -12.04 -15.30
N THR A 149 6.64 -12.91 -16.26
CA THR A 149 8.03 -13.23 -16.62
C THR A 149 8.66 -12.31 -17.68
N GLY A 150 7.85 -11.67 -18.53
CA GLY A 150 8.33 -10.95 -19.72
C GLY A 150 8.84 -11.87 -20.85
N VAL A 151 8.71 -13.19 -20.70
CA VAL A 151 9.18 -14.19 -21.67
C VAL A 151 8.06 -14.54 -22.64
N ASP A 152 8.24 -14.28 -23.93
CA ASP A 152 7.30 -14.69 -24.99
C ASP A 152 7.89 -15.79 -25.89
N PRO A 153 7.08 -16.71 -26.44
CA PRO A 153 7.50 -17.64 -27.48
C PRO A 153 7.92 -16.92 -28.76
N LYS A 154 8.88 -17.51 -29.49
CA LYS A 154 9.26 -17.04 -30.83
C LYS A 154 8.16 -17.34 -31.87
N PRO A 155 8.13 -16.67 -33.05
CA PRO A 155 7.13 -16.93 -34.09
C PRO A 155 7.00 -18.40 -34.51
N GLU A 156 8.12 -19.12 -34.60
CA GLU A 156 8.17 -20.56 -34.87
C GLU A 156 7.49 -21.38 -33.76
N HIS A 157 7.77 -21.08 -32.49
CA HIS A 157 7.13 -21.74 -31.35
C HIS A 157 5.62 -21.44 -31.31
N TRP A 158 5.20 -20.21 -31.65
CA TRP A 158 3.78 -19.86 -31.73
C TRP A 158 3.03 -20.66 -32.80
N ALA A 159 3.67 -20.97 -33.94
CA ALA A 159 3.08 -21.83 -34.97
C ALA A 159 2.94 -23.29 -34.49
N GLU A 160 3.90 -23.80 -33.72
CA GLU A 160 3.82 -25.14 -33.11
C GLU A 160 2.71 -25.23 -32.05
N ILE A 161 2.62 -24.22 -31.16
CA ILE A 161 1.54 -24.10 -30.17
C ILE A 161 0.18 -24.02 -30.89
N SER A 162 0.05 -23.18 -31.92
CA SER A 162 -1.17 -23.08 -32.74
C SER A 162 -1.57 -24.45 -33.31
N LYS A 163 -0.63 -25.17 -33.92
CA LYS A 163 -0.86 -26.50 -34.51
C LYS A 163 -1.29 -27.54 -33.48
N ILE A 164 -0.65 -27.58 -32.30
CA ILE A 164 -1.01 -28.50 -31.21
C ILE A 164 -2.42 -28.21 -30.69
N LEU A 165 -2.73 -26.93 -30.41
CA LEU A 165 -4.04 -26.54 -29.89
C LEU A 165 -5.15 -26.76 -30.92
N LYS A 166 -4.87 -26.55 -32.21
CA LYS A 166 -5.79 -26.87 -33.31
C LYS A 166 -6.07 -28.37 -33.39
N ASN A 167 -5.03 -29.21 -33.28
CA ASN A 167 -5.15 -30.67 -33.24
C ASN A 167 -5.90 -31.19 -32.01
N ARG A 168 -5.87 -30.46 -30.88
CA ARG A 168 -6.67 -30.75 -29.68
C ARG A 168 -8.09 -30.14 -29.71
N ASN A 169 -8.45 -29.43 -30.78
CA ASN A 169 -9.67 -28.64 -30.91
C ASN A 169 -9.90 -27.72 -29.69
N ALA A 170 -8.80 -27.21 -29.12
CA ALA A 170 -8.80 -26.44 -27.88
C ALA A 170 -9.35 -25.02 -28.11
N PHE A 171 -10.09 -24.50 -27.14
CA PHE A 171 -10.68 -23.17 -27.23
C PHE A 171 -9.72 -22.13 -26.64
N VAL A 172 -9.24 -21.21 -27.47
CA VAL A 172 -8.12 -20.33 -27.11
C VAL A 172 -8.61 -18.99 -26.58
N TYR A 173 -8.12 -18.63 -25.40
CA TYR A 173 -8.35 -17.35 -24.74
C TYR A 173 -7.03 -16.56 -24.75
N PHE A 174 -7.02 -15.34 -25.29
CA PHE A 174 -5.88 -14.42 -25.17
C PHE A 174 -6.13 -13.30 -24.16
N ASP A 175 -5.20 -13.09 -23.21
CA ASP A 175 -5.04 -11.80 -22.50
C ASP A 175 -4.02 -10.92 -23.26
N MET A 176 -4.39 -9.67 -23.51
CA MET A 176 -3.65 -8.72 -24.34
C MET A 176 -3.54 -7.37 -23.62
N ALA A 177 -2.73 -7.36 -22.56
CA ALA A 177 -2.58 -6.22 -21.67
C ALA A 177 -1.51 -5.17 -22.09
N TYR A 178 -0.65 -5.49 -23.08
CA TYR A 178 0.55 -4.72 -23.40
C TYR A 178 0.69 -4.32 -24.89
N GLN A 179 -0.36 -4.40 -25.70
CA GLN A 179 -0.25 -4.18 -27.15
C GLN A 179 0.33 -2.79 -27.51
N GLY A 180 1.49 -2.78 -28.19
CA GLY A 180 2.27 -1.60 -28.54
C GLY A 180 3.35 -1.26 -27.51
N PHE A 181 3.16 -1.63 -26.24
CA PHE A 181 4.07 -1.36 -25.13
C PHE A 181 5.13 -2.46 -24.94
N ALA A 182 4.90 -3.68 -25.45
CA ALA A 182 5.82 -4.80 -25.25
C ALA A 182 7.06 -4.68 -26.16
N SER A 183 6.88 -4.29 -27.43
CA SER A 183 7.97 -4.12 -28.40
C SER A 183 8.06 -2.75 -29.09
N GLY A 184 7.16 -1.82 -28.77
CA GLY A 184 7.04 -0.54 -29.48
C GLY A 184 6.30 -0.63 -30.80
N CYS A 185 5.69 -1.78 -31.12
CA CYS A 185 4.95 -2.02 -32.35
C CYS A 185 3.65 -2.80 -32.07
N THR A 186 2.50 -2.17 -32.32
CA THR A 186 1.16 -2.73 -32.08
C THR A 186 0.86 -3.97 -32.91
N ASP A 187 1.49 -4.13 -34.08
CA ASP A 187 1.30 -5.28 -34.97
C ASP A 187 2.16 -6.48 -34.58
N LYS A 188 3.42 -6.25 -34.18
CA LYS A 188 4.31 -7.29 -33.62
C LYS A 188 3.72 -7.83 -32.32
N ASP A 189 3.25 -6.95 -31.45
CA ASP A 189 2.58 -7.30 -30.19
C ASP A 189 1.20 -7.97 -30.39
N ALA A 190 0.72 -8.09 -31.63
CA ALA A 190 -0.49 -8.82 -32.03
C ALA A 190 -0.22 -10.10 -32.85
N GLN A 191 1.05 -10.44 -33.11
CA GLN A 191 1.41 -11.51 -34.04
C GLN A 191 0.79 -12.86 -33.65
N ALA A 192 0.82 -13.24 -32.37
CA ALA A 192 0.23 -14.49 -31.89
C ALA A 192 -1.29 -14.55 -32.14
N VAL A 193 -2.02 -13.50 -31.77
CA VAL A 193 -3.49 -13.40 -31.98
C VAL A 193 -3.84 -13.53 -33.46
N ARG A 194 -3.12 -12.81 -34.32
CA ARG A 194 -3.35 -12.81 -35.78
C ARG A 194 -2.96 -14.12 -36.44
N GLN A 195 -1.89 -14.78 -35.98
CA GLN A 195 -1.48 -16.10 -36.47
C GLN A 195 -2.54 -17.17 -36.12
N PHE A 196 -3.07 -17.17 -34.90
CA PHE A 196 -4.14 -18.11 -34.51
C PHE A 196 -5.44 -17.87 -35.32
N VAL A 197 -5.82 -16.62 -35.57
CA VAL A 197 -6.96 -16.32 -36.45
C VAL A 197 -6.71 -16.80 -37.89
N LYS A 198 -5.48 -16.63 -38.41
CA LYS A 198 -5.07 -17.11 -39.73
C LYS A 198 -5.10 -18.65 -39.83
N ASP A 199 -4.69 -19.35 -38.78
CA ASP A 199 -4.77 -20.82 -38.66
C ASP A 199 -6.21 -21.33 -38.38
N GLY A 200 -7.20 -20.43 -38.45
CA GLY A 200 -8.61 -20.76 -38.33
C GLY A 200 -9.07 -21.13 -36.93
N HIS A 201 -8.37 -20.71 -35.87
CA HIS A 201 -8.88 -20.83 -34.51
C HIS A 201 -10.07 -19.90 -34.29
N LYS A 202 -11.07 -20.37 -33.54
CA LYS A 202 -12.11 -19.51 -32.96
C LYS A 202 -11.63 -19.16 -31.55
N ILE A 203 -11.39 -17.87 -31.33
CA ILE A 203 -10.70 -17.37 -30.14
C ILE A 203 -11.56 -16.35 -29.41
N VAL A 204 -11.30 -16.18 -28.11
CA VAL A 204 -11.72 -15.01 -27.35
C VAL A 204 -10.51 -14.19 -26.93
N LEU A 205 -10.70 -12.88 -26.81
CA LEU A 205 -9.65 -11.91 -26.57
C LEU A 205 -10.09 -10.90 -25.52
N ALA A 206 -9.25 -10.69 -24.49
CA ALA A 206 -9.36 -9.61 -23.53
C ALA A 206 -8.27 -8.55 -23.80
N GLN A 207 -8.66 -7.30 -24.05
CA GLN A 207 -7.75 -6.18 -24.23
C GLN A 207 -7.81 -5.22 -23.04
N SER A 208 -6.67 -4.61 -22.69
CA SER A 208 -6.59 -3.54 -21.69
C SER A 208 -5.84 -2.32 -22.24
N PHE A 209 -6.44 -1.14 -22.12
CA PHE A 209 -5.85 0.12 -22.60
C PHE A 209 -5.02 0.85 -21.52
N ALA A 210 -4.81 0.20 -20.37
CA ALA A 210 -4.15 0.80 -19.22
C ALA A 210 -2.64 1.06 -19.43
N LYS A 211 -1.90 0.15 -20.08
CA LYS A 211 -0.43 0.25 -20.19
C LYS A 211 0.03 0.94 -21.48
N ASN A 212 -0.72 0.79 -22.56
CA ASN A 212 -0.39 1.39 -23.86
C ASN A 212 -0.96 2.80 -24.06
N MET A 213 -2.05 3.19 -23.37
CA MET A 213 -2.58 4.55 -23.35
C MET A 213 -2.49 5.25 -21.97
N GLY A 214 -1.96 4.59 -20.94
CA GLY A 214 -1.90 5.17 -19.58
C GLY A 214 -3.27 5.24 -18.85
N LEU A 215 -4.34 4.70 -19.44
CA LEU A 215 -5.73 4.81 -18.95
C LEU A 215 -6.02 3.82 -17.79
N TYR A 216 -5.18 3.83 -16.75
CA TYR A 216 -5.27 2.94 -15.58
C TYR A 216 -6.54 3.20 -14.74
N GLY A 217 -6.83 4.47 -14.47
CA GLY A 217 -7.98 4.92 -13.67
C GLY A 217 -9.31 4.72 -14.39
N GLU A 218 -9.35 5.06 -15.69
CA GLU A 218 -10.55 5.03 -16.55
C GLU A 218 -11.13 3.63 -16.83
N ARG A 219 -10.46 2.56 -16.38
CA ARG A 219 -10.92 1.17 -16.52
C ARG A 219 -11.29 0.77 -17.97
N VAL A 220 -10.54 1.23 -18.96
CA VAL A 220 -10.83 0.95 -20.38
C VAL A 220 -10.31 -0.43 -20.79
N GLY A 221 -11.18 -1.23 -21.41
CA GLY A 221 -10.89 -2.58 -21.91
C GLY A 221 -11.96 -3.05 -22.89
N ALA A 222 -11.66 -4.12 -23.63
CA ALA A 222 -12.58 -4.73 -24.58
C ALA A 222 -12.53 -6.26 -24.49
N PHE A 223 -13.67 -6.90 -24.72
CA PHE A 223 -13.83 -8.35 -24.86
C PHE A 223 -14.32 -8.66 -26.27
N SER A 224 -13.58 -9.51 -27.00
CA SER A 224 -13.94 -9.95 -28.36
C SER A 224 -14.08 -11.47 -28.47
N VAL A 225 -14.98 -11.92 -29.34
CA VAL A 225 -15.24 -13.34 -29.68
C VAL A 225 -15.20 -13.50 -31.20
N VAL A 226 -14.41 -14.43 -31.72
CA VAL A 226 -14.37 -14.78 -33.15
C VAL A 226 -15.32 -15.95 -33.43
N CYS A 227 -16.31 -15.71 -34.28
CA CYS A 227 -17.40 -16.63 -34.60
C CYS A 227 -17.17 -17.33 -35.96
N ASN A 228 -18.02 -18.31 -36.29
CA ASN A 228 -18.05 -19.04 -37.56
C ASN A 228 -18.65 -18.19 -38.68
N ASP A 229 -19.80 -17.59 -38.42
CA ASP A 229 -20.61 -16.79 -39.33
C ASP A 229 -21.27 -15.58 -38.62
N GLN A 230 -22.09 -14.82 -39.34
CA GLN A 230 -22.75 -13.61 -38.83
C GLN A 230 -23.99 -13.90 -37.96
N GLU A 231 -24.64 -15.06 -38.09
CA GLU A 231 -25.77 -15.44 -37.24
C GLU A 231 -25.30 -15.91 -35.86
N GLU A 232 -24.21 -16.68 -35.80
CA GLU A 232 -23.52 -16.95 -34.55
C GLU A 232 -23.04 -15.65 -33.90
N ALA A 233 -22.48 -14.70 -34.65
CA ALA A 233 -22.08 -13.40 -34.10
C ALA A 233 -23.26 -12.63 -33.46
N LYS A 234 -24.42 -12.55 -34.12
CA LYS A 234 -25.65 -11.96 -33.55
C LYS A 234 -26.10 -12.69 -32.28
N ALA A 235 -26.08 -14.02 -32.28
CA ALA A 235 -26.46 -14.84 -31.12
C ALA A 235 -25.51 -14.63 -29.94
N VAL A 236 -24.19 -14.62 -30.19
CA VAL A 236 -23.13 -14.38 -29.20
C VAL A 236 -23.24 -12.97 -28.60
N GLU A 237 -23.48 -11.93 -29.41
CA GLU A 237 -23.67 -10.57 -28.90
C GLU A 237 -24.90 -10.46 -27.99
N SER A 238 -26.00 -11.12 -28.35
CA SER A 238 -27.21 -11.21 -27.51
C SER A 238 -26.92 -11.89 -26.15
N GLN A 239 -26.21 -13.01 -26.15
CA GLN A 239 -25.82 -13.69 -24.90
C GLN A 239 -24.84 -12.88 -24.05
N ILE A 240 -23.91 -12.13 -24.67
CA ILE A 240 -23.00 -11.23 -23.96
C ILE A 240 -23.76 -10.06 -23.34
N LYS A 241 -24.74 -9.46 -24.03
CA LYS A 241 -25.63 -8.42 -23.47
C LYS A 241 -26.36 -8.92 -22.21
N ILE A 242 -26.85 -10.16 -22.22
CA ILE A 242 -27.50 -10.83 -21.08
C ILE A 242 -26.53 -11.02 -19.90
N LEU A 243 -25.24 -11.29 -20.15
CA LEU A 243 -24.22 -11.39 -19.09
C LEU A 243 -23.76 -10.04 -18.53
N ILE A 244 -23.63 -9.01 -19.39
CA ILE A 244 -23.21 -7.67 -18.96
C ILE A 244 -24.29 -7.00 -18.08
N ARG A 245 -25.57 -7.13 -18.45
CA ARG A 245 -26.68 -6.42 -17.78
C ARG A 245 -26.71 -6.59 -16.25
N PRO A 246 -26.57 -7.79 -15.66
CA PRO A 246 -26.45 -7.96 -14.20
C PRO A 246 -25.02 -7.77 -13.66
N MET A 247 -23.97 -7.85 -14.50
CA MET A 247 -22.57 -7.75 -14.05
C MET A 247 -22.11 -6.31 -13.85
N TYR A 248 -22.51 -5.39 -14.75
CA TYR A 248 -22.24 -3.96 -14.63
C TYR A 248 -23.26 -3.04 -15.36
N SER A 249 -24.35 -3.57 -15.91
CA SER A 249 -25.37 -2.84 -16.69
C SER A 249 -24.86 -2.22 -18.00
N ASN A 250 -24.00 -1.22 -17.93
CA ASN A 250 -23.34 -0.56 -19.05
C ASN A 250 -21.94 -0.07 -18.60
N PRO A 251 -20.95 0.03 -19.51
CA PRO A 251 -19.59 0.42 -19.16
C PRO A 251 -19.40 1.96 -19.21
N PRO A 252 -18.41 2.51 -18.47
CA PRO A 252 -18.19 3.95 -18.36
C PRO A 252 -17.76 4.59 -19.70
N VAL A 253 -18.34 5.74 -20.06
CA VAL A 253 -18.16 6.35 -21.38
C VAL A 253 -16.83 7.09 -21.58
N HIS A 254 -16.24 7.69 -20.55
CA HIS A 254 -15.23 8.75 -20.73
C HIS A 254 -13.92 8.25 -21.36
N GLY A 255 -13.15 7.40 -20.68
CA GLY A 255 -11.94 6.80 -21.24
C GLY A 255 -12.17 5.98 -22.52
N ALA A 256 -13.37 5.46 -22.75
CA ALA A 256 -13.71 4.79 -24.02
C ALA A 256 -13.93 5.77 -25.16
N ARG A 257 -14.55 6.95 -24.90
CA ARG A 257 -14.54 8.09 -25.82
C ARG A 257 -13.08 8.51 -26.11
N ILE A 258 -12.21 8.65 -25.09
CA ILE A 258 -10.77 9.00 -25.27
C ILE A 258 -10.06 8.00 -26.18
N ALA A 259 -10.13 6.69 -25.87
CA ALA A 259 -9.49 5.66 -26.68
C ALA A 259 -10.08 5.57 -28.10
N SER A 260 -11.39 5.81 -28.27
CA SER A 260 -12.02 5.92 -29.59
C SER A 260 -11.47 7.09 -30.40
N THR A 261 -11.39 8.29 -29.81
CA THR A 261 -10.85 9.49 -30.46
C THR A 261 -9.38 9.30 -30.87
N ILE A 262 -8.55 8.72 -30.01
CA ILE A 262 -7.14 8.40 -30.35
C ILE A 262 -7.07 7.42 -31.53
N LEU A 263 -7.85 6.34 -31.52
CA LEU A 263 -7.72 5.29 -32.53
C LEU A 263 -8.41 5.61 -33.86
N ASN A 264 -9.45 6.47 -33.87
CA ASN A 264 -10.21 6.81 -35.06
C ASN A 264 -9.79 8.15 -35.72
N THR A 265 -8.99 8.99 -35.05
CA THR A 265 -8.41 10.22 -35.64
C THR A 265 -6.97 9.96 -36.08
N PRO A 266 -6.64 10.00 -37.40
CA PRO A 266 -5.32 9.59 -37.91
C PRO A 266 -4.13 10.29 -37.27
N ASP A 267 -4.20 11.60 -37.03
CA ASP A 267 -3.09 12.35 -36.42
C ASP A 267 -2.86 11.97 -34.95
N LEU A 268 -3.94 11.78 -34.17
CA LEU A 268 -3.85 11.31 -32.78
C LEU A 268 -3.41 9.86 -32.69
N GLN A 269 -3.78 9.02 -33.66
CA GLN A 269 -3.28 7.64 -33.77
C GLN A 269 -1.77 7.65 -34.08
N ALA A 270 -1.32 8.49 -35.01
CA ALA A 270 0.09 8.63 -35.37
C ALA A 270 0.94 9.27 -34.26
N GLU A 271 0.34 10.11 -33.40
CA GLU A 271 0.97 10.62 -32.18
C GLU A 271 1.03 9.55 -31.09
N TRP A 272 -0.08 8.84 -30.82
CA TRP A 272 -0.12 7.75 -29.85
C TRP A 272 0.85 6.61 -30.19
N LEU A 273 1.02 6.27 -31.47
CA LEU A 273 2.01 5.29 -31.91
C LEU A 273 3.45 5.74 -31.61
N LYS A 274 3.74 7.05 -31.61
CA LYS A 274 5.03 7.59 -31.15
C LYS A 274 5.13 7.55 -29.63
N ASP A 275 4.08 7.92 -28.91
CA ASP A 275 4.03 7.90 -27.44
C ASP A 275 4.27 6.48 -26.89
N VAL A 276 3.56 5.48 -27.41
CA VAL A 276 3.70 4.08 -26.96
C VAL A 276 5.04 3.47 -27.35
N LYS A 277 5.58 3.83 -28.53
CA LYS A 277 6.95 3.44 -28.91
C LYS A 277 7.99 4.07 -27.98
N GLY A 278 7.88 5.37 -27.68
CA GLY A 278 8.79 6.06 -26.75
C GLY A 278 8.76 5.46 -25.34
N MET A 279 7.59 5.02 -24.87
CA MET A 279 7.48 4.25 -23.63
C MET A 279 8.21 2.90 -23.70
N ALA A 280 8.04 2.14 -24.79
CA ALA A 280 8.69 0.85 -24.99
C ALA A 280 10.22 0.97 -25.15
N ASP A 281 10.68 1.90 -25.98
CA ASP A 281 12.10 2.23 -26.20
C ASP A 281 12.81 2.55 -24.88
N ARG A 282 12.14 3.29 -23.98
CA ARG A 282 12.66 3.58 -22.63
C ARG A 282 12.85 2.29 -21.81
N ILE A 283 11.88 1.37 -21.83
CA ILE A 283 11.95 0.10 -21.09
C ILE A 283 13.04 -0.81 -21.67
N ILE A 284 13.14 -0.91 -22.99
CA ILE A 284 14.20 -1.65 -23.69
C ILE A 284 15.57 -1.09 -23.30
N LYS A 285 15.75 0.23 -23.32
CA LYS A 285 16.98 0.90 -22.88
C LYS A 285 17.34 0.61 -21.41
N MET A 286 16.36 0.49 -20.52
CA MET A 286 16.62 0.12 -19.12
C MET A 286 17.10 -1.33 -18.97
N ARG A 287 16.62 -2.26 -19.80
CA ARG A 287 17.10 -3.64 -19.84
C ARG A 287 18.56 -3.70 -20.26
N THR A 288 18.92 -3.01 -21.34
CA THR A 288 20.31 -2.89 -21.82
C THR A 288 21.22 -2.27 -20.77
N LEU A 289 20.83 -1.15 -20.16
CA LEU A 289 21.64 -0.47 -19.13
C LEU A 289 21.84 -1.31 -17.85
N LEU A 290 20.88 -2.18 -17.50
CA LEU A 290 21.02 -3.12 -16.38
C LEU A 290 22.00 -4.25 -16.73
N GLU A 291 21.85 -4.87 -17.90
CA GLU A 291 22.72 -5.95 -18.36
C GLU A 291 24.18 -5.46 -18.54
N ASP A 292 24.38 -4.34 -19.22
CA ASP A 292 25.71 -3.75 -19.44
C ASP A 292 26.32 -3.22 -18.14
N GLY A 293 25.47 -2.79 -17.20
CA GLY A 293 25.89 -2.41 -15.84
C GLY A 293 26.49 -3.59 -15.08
N LEU A 294 25.77 -4.71 -15.02
CA LEU A 294 26.21 -5.94 -14.36
C LEU A 294 27.52 -6.47 -14.96
N LYS A 295 27.65 -6.46 -16.29
CA LYS A 295 28.90 -6.80 -16.99
C LYS A 295 30.05 -5.87 -16.60
N ARG A 296 29.85 -4.54 -16.69
CA ARG A 296 30.93 -3.55 -16.50
C ARG A 296 31.54 -3.61 -15.11
N GLU A 297 30.72 -3.83 -14.10
CA GLU A 297 31.15 -3.79 -12.71
C GLU A 297 31.79 -5.15 -12.30
N GLY A 298 31.64 -6.22 -13.10
CA GLY A 298 32.51 -7.41 -13.05
C GLY A 298 31.84 -8.79 -13.21
N SER A 299 30.56 -8.88 -13.59
CA SER A 299 29.79 -10.12 -13.39
C SER A 299 30.09 -11.23 -14.41
N THR A 300 30.18 -12.48 -13.95
CA THR A 300 30.51 -13.66 -14.77
C THR A 300 29.27 -14.38 -15.33
N LYS A 301 28.09 -14.19 -14.72
CA LYS A 301 26.80 -14.76 -15.16
C LYS A 301 26.29 -14.19 -16.48
N ASN A 302 25.52 -15.02 -17.20
CA ASN A 302 24.85 -14.64 -18.43
C ASN A 302 23.52 -13.90 -18.17
N TRP A 303 23.60 -12.57 -18.05
CA TRP A 303 22.46 -11.69 -17.83
C TRP A 303 21.61 -11.38 -19.08
N LYS A 304 21.91 -11.99 -20.24
CA LYS A 304 21.19 -11.76 -21.50
C LYS A 304 19.66 -12.00 -21.42
N HIS A 305 19.21 -12.84 -20.49
CA HIS A 305 17.79 -13.03 -20.22
C HIS A 305 17.05 -11.71 -19.86
N ILE A 306 17.76 -10.71 -19.32
CA ILE A 306 17.20 -9.37 -19.02
C ILE A 306 16.79 -8.63 -20.31
N THR A 307 17.56 -8.75 -21.41
CA THR A 307 17.24 -8.10 -22.69
C THR A 307 16.42 -8.96 -23.65
N ASP A 308 16.46 -10.30 -23.50
CA ASP A 308 15.58 -11.22 -24.25
C ASP A 308 14.14 -11.24 -23.69
N GLN A 309 13.95 -10.93 -22.40
CA GLN A 309 12.64 -10.64 -21.82
C GLN A 309 12.14 -9.23 -22.23
N ILE A 310 10.83 -9.07 -22.43
CA ILE A 310 10.20 -7.82 -22.90
C ILE A 310 9.10 -7.28 -21.96
N GLY A 311 8.58 -6.09 -22.26
CA GLY A 311 7.54 -5.43 -21.45
C GLY A 311 8.01 -5.00 -20.05
N MET A 312 7.05 -4.76 -19.14
CA MET A 312 7.30 -4.06 -17.87
C MET A 312 8.05 -4.86 -16.80
N PHE A 313 7.93 -6.19 -16.80
CA PHE A 313 8.46 -7.06 -15.73
C PHE A 313 9.61 -7.92 -16.22
N CYS A 314 10.54 -8.24 -15.32
CA CYS A 314 11.68 -9.11 -15.59
C CYS A 314 11.85 -10.10 -14.43
N PHE A 315 12.13 -11.36 -14.72
CA PHE A 315 12.61 -12.35 -13.76
C PHE A 315 14.13 -12.39 -13.83
N THR A 316 14.80 -12.07 -12.72
CA THR A 316 16.27 -11.94 -12.62
C THR A 316 17.01 -13.25 -12.36
N GLY A 317 16.31 -14.36 -12.19
CA GLY A 317 16.91 -15.65 -11.77
C GLY A 317 17.43 -15.68 -10.32
N LEU A 318 17.33 -14.59 -9.56
CA LEU A 318 17.75 -14.54 -8.16
C LEU A 318 16.89 -15.46 -7.27
N THR A 319 17.56 -16.19 -6.39
CA THR A 319 16.92 -17.07 -5.41
C THR A 319 16.31 -16.28 -4.24
N PRO A 320 15.33 -16.85 -3.49
CA PRO A 320 14.74 -16.16 -2.34
C PRO A 320 15.76 -15.70 -1.28
N PRO A 321 16.82 -16.47 -0.91
CA PRO A 321 17.87 -16.00 0.00
C PRO A 321 18.69 -14.83 -0.56
N GLN A 322 18.94 -14.79 -1.88
CA GLN A 322 19.60 -13.65 -2.52
C GLN A 322 18.70 -12.40 -2.44
N VAL A 323 17.39 -12.52 -2.72
CA VAL A 323 16.43 -11.42 -2.55
C VAL A 323 16.32 -10.96 -1.10
N GLU A 324 16.32 -11.89 -0.14
CA GLU A 324 16.28 -11.57 1.29
C GLU A 324 17.53 -10.80 1.72
N ARG A 325 18.71 -11.18 1.22
CA ARG A 325 19.96 -10.45 1.42
C ARG A 325 19.95 -9.06 0.78
N LEU A 326 19.51 -8.95 -0.48
CA LEU A 326 19.29 -7.66 -1.16
C LEU A 326 18.41 -6.72 -0.33
N THR A 327 17.36 -7.28 0.28
CA THR A 327 16.45 -6.55 1.16
C THR A 327 17.11 -6.14 2.47
N LYS A 328 17.77 -7.07 3.18
CA LYS A 328 18.31 -6.88 4.54
C LYS A 328 19.61 -6.06 4.61
N GLU A 329 20.58 -6.39 3.76
CA GLU A 329 21.91 -5.76 3.81
C GLU A 329 21.97 -4.47 2.99
N PHE A 330 21.14 -4.36 1.94
CA PHE A 330 21.29 -3.32 0.92
C PHE A 330 20.03 -2.50 0.62
N SER A 331 18.90 -2.79 1.28
CA SER A 331 17.60 -2.12 1.06
C SER A 331 17.12 -2.13 -0.40
N VAL A 332 17.50 -3.15 -1.17
CA VAL A 332 17.05 -3.37 -2.55
C VAL A 332 15.88 -4.36 -2.54
N PHE A 333 14.67 -3.84 -2.73
CA PHE A 333 13.42 -4.61 -2.59
C PHE A 333 12.98 -5.25 -3.91
N LEU A 334 12.86 -6.58 -3.93
CA LEU A 334 12.29 -7.39 -5.01
C LEU A 334 11.18 -8.28 -4.44
N THR A 335 10.43 -8.97 -5.30
CA THR A 335 9.61 -10.10 -4.83
C THR A 335 10.48 -11.31 -4.49
N LYS A 336 10.02 -12.17 -3.58
CA LYS A 336 10.72 -13.40 -3.15
C LYS A 336 11.03 -14.37 -4.31
N ASP A 337 10.38 -14.23 -5.48
CA ASP A 337 10.64 -14.97 -6.74
C ASP A 337 11.56 -14.21 -7.73
N GLY A 338 12.25 -13.16 -7.30
CA GLY A 338 13.25 -12.45 -8.10
C GLY A 338 12.71 -11.52 -9.19
N ARG A 339 11.41 -11.19 -9.17
CA ARG A 339 10.79 -10.30 -10.16
C ARG A 339 11.05 -8.82 -9.86
N ILE A 340 11.45 -8.07 -10.87
CA ILE A 340 11.60 -6.62 -10.86
C ILE A 340 10.64 -5.93 -11.86
N SER A 341 10.42 -4.63 -11.65
CA SER A 341 9.76 -3.75 -12.63
C SER A 341 10.81 -2.88 -13.33
N MET A 342 10.97 -3.05 -14.64
CA MET A 342 11.90 -2.26 -15.45
C MET A 342 11.49 -0.77 -15.52
N ALA A 343 10.22 -0.46 -15.26
CA ALA A 343 9.74 0.92 -15.13
C ALA A 343 10.21 1.59 -13.83
N ALA A 344 10.33 0.83 -12.74
CA ALA A 344 10.84 1.34 -11.47
C ALA A 344 12.37 1.48 -11.47
N ALA A 345 13.08 0.54 -12.11
CA ALA A 345 14.53 0.59 -12.31
C ALA A 345 14.99 1.93 -12.91
N ALA A 346 14.22 2.50 -13.85
CA ALA A 346 14.52 3.76 -14.51
C ALA A 346 14.77 4.96 -13.57
N LEU A 347 14.19 4.95 -12.37
CA LEU A 347 14.35 6.02 -11.37
C LEU A 347 15.55 5.78 -10.44
N GLY A 348 16.02 4.54 -10.32
CA GLY A 348 17.12 4.14 -9.43
C GLY A 348 18.51 4.18 -10.06
N PHE A 349 18.64 4.14 -11.39
CA PHE A 349 19.93 3.98 -12.10
C PHE A 349 20.44 5.24 -12.83
N THR A 350 19.98 6.44 -12.47
CA THR A 350 20.38 7.70 -13.12
C THR A 350 21.79 8.18 -12.70
N GLN A 351 22.82 7.60 -13.33
CA GLN A 351 24.25 7.97 -13.33
C GLN A 351 25.02 8.02 -12.00
N ARG A 352 24.48 8.56 -10.90
CA ARG A 352 25.21 8.67 -9.61
C ARG A 352 25.20 7.38 -8.78
N THR A 353 24.21 6.52 -8.99
CA THR A 353 23.93 5.31 -8.19
C THR A 353 24.61 4.04 -8.69
N PHE A 354 25.47 4.11 -9.71
CA PHE A 354 26.05 2.92 -10.32
C PHE A 354 26.95 2.10 -9.38
N LYS A 355 27.64 2.78 -8.44
CA LYS A 355 28.56 2.12 -7.51
C LYS A 355 27.86 1.27 -6.44
N PRO A 356 26.85 1.73 -5.67
CA PRO A 356 26.27 0.88 -4.63
C PRO A 356 25.51 -0.33 -5.17
N SER A 357 24.52 -0.13 -6.06
CA SER A 357 23.55 -1.17 -6.41
C SER A 357 24.10 -2.28 -7.30
N THR A 358 25.22 -2.08 -8.00
CA THR A 358 25.82 -3.12 -8.86
C THR A 358 26.87 -3.96 -8.13
N ASN A 359 27.69 -3.37 -7.25
CA ASN A 359 28.56 -4.11 -6.31
C ASN A 359 27.75 -5.12 -5.49
N VAL A 360 26.51 -4.78 -5.16
CA VAL A 360 25.57 -5.63 -4.44
C VAL A 360 25.18 -6.91 -5.19
N PHE A 361 25.10 -6.91 -6.53
CA PHE A 361 24.89 -8.14 -7.30
C PHE A 361 26.16 -8.99 -7.40
N LEU A 362 27.33 -8.36 -7.38
CA LEU A 362 28.65 -9.01 -7.51
C LEU A 362 29.08 -9.70 -6.21
N ILE A 363 28.77 -9.12 -5.05
CA ILE A 363 28.97 -9.75 -3.73
C ILE A 363 28.22 -11.09 -3.63
N LEU A 364 27.02 -11.18 -4.22
CA LEU A 364 26.23 -12.42 -4.28
C LEU A 364 26.82 -13.48 -5.23
N GLU A 365 27.66 -13.08 -6.18
CA GLU A 365 28.28 -13.96 -7.18
C GLU A 365 29.62 -14.52 -6.69
N ALA A 366 30.45 -13.65 -6.08
CA ALA A 366 31.70 -14.04 -5.45
C ALA A 366 31.53 -15.09 -4.31
N GLU A 367 30.37 -15.11 -3.65
CA GLU A 367 30.03 -16.13 -2.64
C GLU A 367 29.43 -17.43 -3.22
N GLU A 368 28.92 -17.43 -4.46
CA GLU A 368 28.51 -18.67 -5.13
C GLU A 368 29.70 -19.39 -5.77
N GLU A 369 30.64 -18.67 -6.42
CA GLU A 369 31.87 -19.29 -6.93
C GLU A 369 32.74 -19.88 -5.80
N LYS A 370 32.76 -19.25 -4.61
CA LYS A 370 33.42 -19.77 -3.40
C LYS A 370 32.91 -21.14 -2.93
N LYS A 371 31.74 -21.61 -3.37
CA LYS A 371 31.24 -22.97 -3.08
C LYS A 371 31.76 -24.05 -4.02
N GLY A 372 32.46 -23.68 -5.10
CA GLY A 372 32.90 -24.61 -6.15
C GLY A 372 34.39 -24.97 -6.16
N LYS A 373 35.28 -24.16 -5.58
CA LYS A 373 36.75 -24.37 -5.67
C LYS A 373 37.49 -23.90 -4.42
N ASN A 374 38.39 -24.74 -3.89
CA ASN A 374 39.41 -24.30 -2.93
C ASN A 374 40.50 -23.50 -3.65
N ILE A 375 40.47 -22.18 -3.52
CA ILE A 375 41.53 -21.25 -3.96
C ILE A 375 41.77 -20.24 -2.80
N PRO A 376 43.02 -19.87 -2.45
CA PRO A 376 43.29 -19.01 -1.29
C PRO A 376 42.74 -17.58 -1.43
N ASP A 377 42.50 -16.91 -0.29
CA ASP A 377 41.95 -15.55 -0.27
C ASP A 377 42.86 -14.51 -0.93
N VAL A 378 42.44 -14.03 -2.11
CA VAL A 378 42.99 -12.86 -2.77
C VAL A 378 41.86 -11.99 -3.31
N LEU A 379 41.49 -10.94 -2.57
CA LEU A 379 40.97 -9.67 -3.11
C LEU A 379 40.98 -8.58 -2.02
N ASN A 380 42.17 -8.23 -1.56
CA ASN A 380 42.38 -7.24 -0.50
C ASN A 380 42.52 -5.83 -1.10
N PHE A 381 41.42 -5.06 -1.19
CA PHE A 381 41.45 -3.69 -1.71
C PHE A 381 41.87 -2.67 -0.64
N SER A 382 43.15 -2.69 -0.26
CA SER A 382 43.76 -1.73 0.67
C SER A 382 45.04 -1.10 0.09
N GLY A 383 44.91 0.07 -0.52
CA GLY A 383 46.03 0.90 -0.99
C GLY A 383 46.42 1.97 0.03
N ARG A 384 47.66 1.88 0.54
CA ARG A 384 48.47 2.82 1.37
C ARG A 384 47.96 4.29 1.44
N VAL A 385 48.10 5.04 2.54
CA VAL A 385 49.18 5.17 3.55
C VAL A 385 48.55 5.58 4.90
N GLY A 386 49.04 5.26 6.11
CA GLY A 386 50.16 4.42 6.57
C GLY A 386 50.68 4.85 7.96
N SER A 387 51.42 3.96 8.67
CA SER A 387 52.19 4.20 9.94
C SER A 387 51.43 4.68 11.20
N LEU A 388 51.77 4.30 12.46
CA LEU A 388 52.68 3.32 13.10
C LEU A 388 52.11 3.02 14.54
N PRO A 389 52.65 2.10 15.39
CA PRO A 389 51.82 1.18 16.20
C PRO A 389 52.17 1.18 17.74
N PRO A 390 52.40 0.03 18.43
CA PRO A 390 51.43 -0.89 19.07
C PRO A 390 51.64 -1.05 20.59
N PHE A 391 50.90 -1.97 21.26
CA PHE A 391 51.54 -3.04 22.07
C PHE A 391 50.64 -4.29 22.20
N ARG A 392 51.23 -5.44 22.59
CA ARG A 392 50.57 -6.77 22.82
C ARG A 392 50.35 -6.99 24.35
N LEU A 393 49.44 -7.84 24.86
CA LEU A 393 49.49 -9.31 25.12
C LEU A 393 48.30 -9.64 26.11
N ALA A 394 47.78 -10.86 26.41
CA ALA A 394 48.01 -12.26 26.00
C ALA A 394 46.78 -13.19 26.28
N LEU A 395 46.77 -14.38 25.63
CA LEU A 395 46.41 -15.75 26.12
C LEU A 395 45.16 -16.09 27.00
N CYS A 396 44.33 -16.97 26.41
CA CYS A 396 43.80 -18.26 26.92
C CYS A 396 42.55 -18.42 27.83
N TRP A 397 42.01 -19.65 27.77
CA TRP A 397 40.81 -20.21 28.46
C TRP A 397 41.11 -20.80 29.86
N THR A 398 40.07 -21.01 30.69
CA THR A 398 39.56 -22.36 31.09
C THR A 398 38.28 -22.33 31.97
N PHE A 399 37.71 -23.50 32.26
CA PHE A 399 36.45 -23.77 32.99
C PHE A 399 36.47 -23.40 34.49
N SER A 400 35.29 -23.14 35.08
CA SER A 400 34.77 -23.91 36.24
C SER A 400 33.34 -23.53 36.68
N ASN A 401 32.67 -24.48 37.35
CA ASN A 401 31.46 -24.38 38.19
C ASN A 401 31.84 -25.13 39.50
N PRO A 402 31.34 -24.83 40.74
CA PRO A 402 29.91 -25.01 41.09
C PRO A 402 29.36 -24.23 42.34
N HIS A 403 28.14 -24.60 42.77
CA HIS A 403 27.60 -24.68 44.15
C HIS A 403 27.15 -23.42 44.97
N ASP A 404 25.81 -23.29 45.07
CA ASP A 404 24.97 -23.45 46.30
C ASP A 404 24.52 -22.29 47.23
N SER A 405 23.38 -22.56 47.88
CA SER A 405 22.74 -21.93 49.07
C SER A 405 22.10 -20.53 48.93
N ALA A 406 21.13 -20.10 49.76
CA ALA A 406 20.03 -20.77 50.49
C ALA A 406 19.07 -19.70 51.12
N HIS A 407 17.93 -20.14 51.72
CA HIS A 407 17.07 -19.41 52.69
C HIS A 407 16.15 -18.26 52.19
N ARG A 408 15.02 -17.92 52.84
CA ARG A 408 13.95 -18.72 53.53
C ARG A 408 12.77 -17.81 53.96
N ASN A 409 11.52 -18.22 53.68
CA ASN A 409 10.27 -17.86 54.40
C ASN A 409 9.90 -16.33 54.42
N VAL A 410 8.77 -15.80 54.93
CA VAL A 410 7.72 -16.23 55.90
C VAL A 410 6.30 -15.74 55.50
N ASN A 411 5.27 -16.53 55.81
CA ASN A 411 3.80 -16.34 55.98
C ASN A 411 3.13 -14.95 55.67
N HIS A 412 1.95 -14.83 55.02
CA HIS A 412 0.56 -15.20 55.44
C HIS A 412 0.07 -14.61 56.79
N PRO A 413 -1.25 -14.42 57.08
CA PRO A 413 -2.49 -14.63 56.28
C PRO A 413 -3.67 -13.59 56.52
N PHE A 414 -4.93 -14.00 56.24
CA PHE A 414 -6.27 -13.44 56.64
C PHE A 414 -6.94 -12.35 55.76
N ARG A 415 -8.15 -12.58 55.19
CA ARG A 415 -9.57 -12.51 55.69
C ARG A 415 -10.06 -11.06 55.98
N GLY A 416 -11.28 -10.61 55.60
CA GLY A 416 -12.37 -11.21 54.78
C GLY A 416 -13.79 -10.75 55.19
N ILE A 417 -14.84 -11.34 54.56
CA ILE A 417 -16.25 -11.47 55.03
C ILE A 417 -17.28 -10.33 54.72
N SER A 418 -18.52 -10.77 54.39
CA SER A 418 -19.85 -10.07 54.26
C SER A 418 -20.00 -8.92 53.23
N ARG A 419 -21.03 -8.84 52.36
CA ARG A 419 -22.51 -9.12 52.36
C ARG A 419 -23.40 -8.00 52.93
N PHE A 420 -24.27 -7.44 52.06
CA PHE A 420 -25.71 -7.06 52.22
C PHE A 420 -26.07 -6.10 51.05
N GLY A 421 -27.28 -6.02 50.48
CA GLY A 421 -28.43 -6.92 50.56
C GLY A 421 -29.78 -6.25 50.19
N GLY A 422 -30.37 -6.58 49.04
CA GLY A 422 -31.71 -6.13 48.59
C GLY A 422 -31.77 -4.69 48.02
N GLY A 423 -32.77 -4.30 47.22
CA GLY A 423 -33.85 -5.09 46.58
C GLY A 423 -34.99 -4.20 46.05
N ILE A 424 -35.90 -4.78 45.23
CA ILE A 424 -37.24 -4.25 44.81
C ILE A 424 -37.18 -2.98 43.90
N CYS A 425 -37.75 -2.84 42.69
CA CYS A 425 -38.77 -3.50 41.84
C CYS A 425 -40.07 -2.68 41.66
N SER A 426 -40.18 -2.00 40.50
CA SER A 426 -41.43 -1.58 39.80
C SER A 426 -41.06 -1.14 38.38
N SER A 427 -41.58 -1.59 37.23
CA SER A 427 -42.92 -2.02 36.77
C SER A 427 -43.87 -0.88 36.34
N ALA A 428 -43.77 -0.49 35.06
CA ALA A 428 -44.81 0.21 34.29
C ALA A 428 -44.64 -0.12 32.79
N SER A 429 -45.70 -0.02 31.98
CA SER A 429 -45.73 -0.58 30.61
C SER A 429 -46.74 0.10 29.68
N LEU A 430 -46.76 -0.32 28.39
CA LEU A 430 -47.66 0.11 27.28
C LEU A 430 -47.36 1.53 26.70
N SER A 431 -47.69 1.86 25.44
CA SER A 431 -48.46 1.13 24.40
C SER A 431 -47.91 1.32 22.97
N VAL A 432 -48.30 0.42 22.05
CA VAL A 432 -47.97 0.38 20.62
C VAL A 432 -48.76 1.42 19.80
N ARG A 433 -48.18 1.97 18.72
CA ARG A 433 -48.91 2.34 17.48
C ARG A 433 -48.00 2.45 16.24
N TYR A 434 -48.33 1.70 15.19
CA TYR A 434 -47.95 1.98 13.79
C TYR A 434 -49.12 2.66 13.08
N PRO A 435 -48.90 3.38 11.97
CA PRO A 435 -49.35 2.82 10.68
C PRO A 435 -48.38 3.05 9.50
N ARG A 436 -48.60 2.31 8.41
CA ARG A 436 -47.94 2.53 7.09
C ARG A 436 -48.71 3.54 6.24
N ARG A 437 -48.02 4.31 5.38
CA ARG A 437 -48.46 4.57 3.98
C ARG A 437 -47.30 5.05 3.08
N LEU A 438 -47.59 5.23 1.80
CA LEU A 438 -46.63 5.28 0.68
C LEU A 438 -46.42 6.71 0.12
N MET A 439 -45.33 6.85 -0.65
CA MET A 439 -45.08 7.80 -1.75
C MET A 439 -45.21 9.31 -1.49
N ALA A 440 -44.09 10.01 -1.68
CA ALA A 440 -43.94 10.96 -2.80
C ALA A 440 -42.44 11.18 -3.12
N PHE A 441 -42.15 11.55 -4.37
CA PHE A 441 -40.88 12.15 -4.78
C PHE A 441 -41.10 13.66 -4.87
N GLU A 442 -40.16 14.49 -4.40
CA GLU A 442 -40.05 15.87 -4.90
C GLU A 442 -38.63 16.42 -4.74
N ILE A 443 -38.24 17.34 -5.64
CA ILE A 443 -36.88 17.87 -5.75
C ILE A 443 -36.90 19.36 -5.39
N GLY A 444 -36.33 19.70 -4.24
CA GLY A 444 -36.21 21.09 -3.78
C GLY A 444 -34.88 21.74 -4.17
N ILE A 445 -34.82 22.35 -5.37
CA ILE A 445 -33.73 23.28 -5.72
C ILE A 445 -34.02 24.64 -5.07
N TYR A 446 -33.07 25.18 -4.31
CA TYR A 446 -33.13 26.56 -3.82
C TYR A 446 -31.91 27.35 -4.29
N LEU A 447 -32.12 28.17 -5.32
CA LEU A 447 -31.22 29.25 -5.72
C LEU A 447 -31.76 30.59 -5.22
N ARG A 448 -30.92 31.34 -4.50
CA ARG A 448 -31.02 32.78 -4.24
C ARG A 448 -29.61 33.31 -3.93
N ASN A 449 -29.21 34.52 -4.27
CA ASN A 449 -29.48 35.36 -5.46
C ASN A 449 -28.37 36.45 -5.49
N PRO A 450 -28.20 37.25 -6.56
CA PRO A 450 -26.93 37.95 -6.83
C PRO A 450 -26.79 39.35 -6.21
N ILE A 451 -25.55 39.85 -6.26
CA ILE A 451 -25.22 41.29 -6.23
C ILE A 451 -24.31 41.58 -7.44
N THR A 452 -24.50 42.71 -8.10
CA THR A 452 -23.80 43.16 -9.33
C THR A 452 -23.44 44.66 -9.27
N PHE A 453 -22.83 45.20 -10.34
CA PHE A 453 -22.15 46.51 -10.48
C PHE A 453 -20.74 46.55 -9.81
N GLY A 454 -19.68 47.11 -10.42
CA GLY A 454 -19.45 47.69 -11.75
C GLY A 454 -18.15 48.56 -11.75
N GLY A 455 -17.48 48.91 -12.86
CA GLY A 455 -17.61 48.52 -14.28
C GLY A 455 -16.86 49.49 -15.22
N TYR A 456 -16.18 48.98 -16.26
CA TYR A 456 -15.36 49.69 -17.29
C TYR A 456 -14.08 50.45 -16.84
N ASP A 457 -12.96 50.19 -17.52
CA ASP A 457 -12.44 51.08 -18.59
C ASP A 457 -11.46 50.30 -19.53
N GLU A 458 -11.06 50.89 -20.66
CA GLU A 458 -10.23 50.28 -21.72
C GLU A 458 -8.89 51.05 -21.97
N ASN A 459 -8.06 50.51 -22.88
CA ASN A 459 -6.95 51.17 -23.59
C ASN A 459 -5.64 51.51 -22.84
N VAL A 460 -4.62 50.66 -23.05
CA VAL A 460 -3.35 51.07 -23.68
C VAL A 460 -2.91 49.98 -24.66
N GLN A 461 -2.48 50.34 -25.86
CA GLN A 461 -2.01 49.40 -26.89
C GLN A 461 -0.60 49.75 -27.38
N MET A 462 0.17 48.71 -27.76
CA MET A 462 1.43 48.74 -28.49
C MET A 462 2.62 49.56 -27.93
N SER A 463 3.71 48.85 -27.65
CA SER A 463 4.88 48.98 -28.53
C SER A 463 5.66 47.65 -28.61
N VAL A 464 6.30 47.40 -29.75
CA VAL A 464 7.07 46.19 -30.04
C VAL A 464 8.36 46.63 -30.74
N VAL A 465 9.51 46.08 -30.35
CA VAL A 465 10.60 45.60 -31.23
C VAL A 465 11.84 45.20 -30.40
N LYS A 466 12.25 43.94 -30.59
CA LYS A 466 13.60 43.34 -30.45
C LYS A 466 14.57 43.86 -29.35
N ARG A 467 14.97 42.93 -28.48
CA ARG A 467 16.24 42.21 -28.69
C ARG A 467 16.07 40.71 -28.56
N GLU A 468 16.32 40.00 -29.65
CA GLU A 468 16.87 38.64 -29.60
C GLU A 468 18.37 38.74 -29.23
N GLU A 469 19.03 37.61 -28.95
CA GLU A 469 20.45 37.51 -28.52
C GLU A 469 20.79 37.67 -27.02
N GLU A 470 19.99 37.10 -26.10
CA GLU A 470 20.53 36.74 -24.76
C GLU A 470 19.84 35.54 -24.06
N ARG A 471 19.41 34.54 -24.84
CA ARG A 471 18.89 33.25 -24.31
C ARG A 471 19.54 32.02 -24.95
N LYS A 472 20.88 31.93 -24.86
CA LYS A 472 21.69 30.76 -25.25
C LYS A 472 22.84 30.44 -24.26
N ALA A 473 22.73 30.87 -23.01
CA ALA A 473 23.51 30.37 -21.88
C ALA A 473 22.59 30.27 -20.65
N GLU A 474 22.89 29.37 -19.72
CA GLU A 474 22.07 28.94 -18.56
C GLU A 474 20.94 27.93 -18.84
N GLY A 475 21.34 26.77 -19.38
CA GLY A 475 20.77 25.52 -18.89
C GLY A 475 21.52 25.03 -17.64
N ILE A 476 20.92 24.09 -16.89
CA ILE A 476 21.33 23.59 -15.57
C ILE A 476 20.86 24.51 -14.41
N TYR A 477 20.42 23.90 -13.30
CA TYR A 477 19.91 24.52 -12.06
C TYR A 477 18.55 25.24 -12.04
N SER A 478 17.52 24.63 -12.67
CA SER A 478 16.14 24.77 -12.16
C SER A 478 15.29 23.53 -12.50
N SER A 479 15.17 22.55 -11.58
CA SER A 479 14.30 21.35 -11.70
C SER A 479 14.28 20.42 -10.46
N VAL A 480 13.91 20.88 -9.25
CA VAL A 480 13.62 19.96 -8.10
C VAL A 480 12.41 20.39 -7.26
N ILE A 481 11.29 20.74 -7.90
CA ILE A 481 9.94 20.74 -7.28
C ILE A 481 9.00 20.00 -8.24
N PHE A 482 7.94 19.38 -7.70
CA PHE A 482 6.98 18.47 -8.37
C PHE A 482 7.57 17.09 -8.77
N PHE A 483 6.88 15.96 -8.55
CA PHE A 483 5.52 15.74 -8.05
C PHE A 483 5.35 14.41 -7.26
N ILE A 484 4.34 13.60 -7.60
CA ILE A 484 3.45 12.93 -6.65
C ILE A 484 3.20 11.43 -7.04
N LEU A 485 2.92 10.59 -6.03
CA LEU A 485 2.20 9.28 -6.05
C LEU A 485 2.77 7.94 -6.62
N ILE A 486 2.22 6.86 -6.03
CA ILE A 486 2.13 5.42 -6.40
C ILE A 486 3.38 4.52 -6.28
N PHE A 487 3.39 3.60 -5.29
CA PHE A 487 3.42 2.13 -5.52
C PHE A 487 3.01 1.30 -4.27
N ILE A 488 2.43 0.11 -4.50
CA ILE A 488 2.02 -0.95 -3.55
C ILE A 488 2.26 -2.28 -4.29
N ALA A 489 2.74 -3.37 -3.69
CA ALA A 489 3.43 -3.58 -2.41
C ALA A 489 4.20 -4.91 -2.48
N ILE A 490 5.23 -5.07 -1.63
CA ILE A 490 5.87 -6.37 -1.39
C ILE A 490 6.30 -6.48 0.08
N ASN A 491 5.49 -7.17 0.88
CA ASN A 491 5.97 -8.34 1.60
C ASN A 491 4.78 -9.23 1.93
N GLY A 492 4.83 -10.48 1.49
CA GLY A 492 3.71 -11.40 1.58
C GLY A 492 3.84 -12.34 2.76
N ASP A 493 2.84 -12.29 3.64
CA ASP A 493 2.36 -13.46 4.38
C ASP A 493 1.26 -14.17 3.56
N VAL A 494 1.11 -15.49 3.79
CA VAL A 494 0.25 -16.35 2.98
C VAL A 494 -1.21 -16.19 3.38
N LEU A 495 -2.04 -15.71 2.46
CA LEU A 495 -3.49 -15.65 2.66
C LEU A 495 -4.11 -17.02 2.42
N CYS A 496 -4.03 -17.89 3.43
CA CYS A 496 -4.81 -19.12 3.50
C CYS A 496 -6.30 -18.79 3.43
N VAL A 497 -6.95 -19.10 2.31
CA VAL A 497 -8.41 -19.00 2.18
C VAL A 497 -9.02 -20.12 3.02
N PHE A 498 -9.46 -19.80 4.22
CA PHE A 498 -10.39 -20.67 4.95
C PHE A 498 -11.71 -20.72 4.18
N GLN A 499 -12.07 -21.90 3.68
CA GLN A 499 -13.45 -22.20 3.39
C GLN A 499 -14.20 -22.17 4.72
N VAL A 500 -15.09 -21.19 4.87
CA VAL A 500 -16.11 -21.17 5.93
C VAL A 500 -17.42 -21.48 5.26
N ASP A 501 -17.91 -22.71 5.45
CA ASP A 501 -19.22 -23.10 4.98
C ASP A 501 -20.28 -22.27 5.71
N ASN A 502 -21.18 -21.65 4.95
CA ASN A 502 -22.20 -20.77 5.51
C ASN A 502 -23.31 -21.61 6.15
N PRO A 503 -23.54 -21.57 7.48
CA PRO A 503 -24.59 -22.34 8.11
C PRO A 503 -25.96 -21.80 7.66
N GLN A 504 -26.67 -22.54 6.81
CA GLN A 504 -28.06 -22.22 6.49
C GLN A 504 -28.91 -22.45 7.73
N ASN A 505 -29.48 -21.37 8.27
CA ASN A 505 -30.44 -21.44 9.36
C ASN A 505 -31.78 -21.97 8.84
N THR A 506 -31.99 -23.28 8.90
CA THR A 506 -33.27 -23.93 8.60
C THR A 506 -33.98 -24.33 9.88
N ASP A 507 -34.86 -23.46 10.37
CA ASP A 507 -35.86 -23.84 11.37
C ASP A 507 -36.76 -24.96 10.81
N ASN A 508 -36.81 -26.10 11.49
CA ASN A 508 -38.00 -26.95 11.58
C ASN A 508 -37.82 -28.02 12.65
N ASN A 509 -38.25 -27.71 13.88
CA ASN A 509 -38.60 -28.74 14.86
C ASN A 509 -39.99 -29.28 14.55
N ASN A 510 -40.10 -30.56 14.21
CA ASN A 510 -41.27 -31.36 14.56
C ASN A 510 -40.91 -32.84 14.68
N ARG A 511 -41.71 -33.55 15.48
CA ARG A 511 -41.49 -34.96 15.88
C ARG A 511 -42.21 -35.90 14.90
N GLU A 512 -41.71 -37.14 14.74
CA GLU A 512 -42.40 -38.36 15.22
C GLU A 512 -41.61 -39.66 14.92
N ASP A 513 -42.19 -40.81 15.30
CA ASP A 513 -41.56 -42.11 15.65
C ASP A 513 -40.88 -42.97 14.54
N ARG A 514 -39.89 -43.78 14.98
CA ARG A 514 -39.61 -45.24 14.76
C ARG A 514 -39.90 -45.95 13.40
N PRO A 515 -39.38 -47.18 13.18
CA PRO A 515 -38.10 -47.83 13.54
C PRO A 515 -37.40 -48.45 12.28
N PRO A 516 -36.28 -49.21 12.37
CA PRO A 516 -35.54 -49.65 11.17
C PRO A 516 -35.86 -51.07 10.65
N SER A 517 -35.62 -51.28 9.35
CA SER A 517 -35.50 -52.57 8.67
C SER A 517 -34.64 -52.42 7.41
N ALA A 518 -33.92 -53.39 6.86
CA ALA A 518 -33.30 -54.65 7.28
C ALA A 518 -32.77 -55.26 5.96
N SER A 519 -31.53 -55.76 5.96
CA SER A 519 -30.98 -56.79 5.06
C SER A 519 -31.54 -57.00 3.63
N ALA A 520 -30.68 -56.85 2.62
CA ALA A 520 -30.67 -57.75 1.47
C ALA A 520 -29.23 -57.94 0.95
N SER A 521 -28.77 -59.19 0.88
CA SER A 521 -27.48 -59.57 0.33
C SER A 521 -27.68 -60.51 -0.86
N ALA A 522 -27.06 -60.22 -2.01
CA ALA A 522 -27.00 -61.14 -3.14
C ALA A 522 -25.66 -60.99 -3.86
N SER A 523 -25.02 -62.12 -4.17
CA SER A 523 -23.71 -62.19 -4.82
C SER A 523 -23.77 -63.11 -6.04
N SER A 524 -23.28 -62.66 -7.19
CA SER A 524 -22.98 -63.55 -8.31
C SER A 524 -21.82 -63.02 -9.18
N SER A 525 -20.90 -63.92 -9.48
CA SER A 525 -19.87 -63.77 -10.52
C SER A 525 -20.52 -63.59 -11.91
N GLY A 526 -19.87 -63.03 -12.93
CA GLY A 526 -18.52 -62.49 -13.02
C GLY A 526 -17.86 -62.87 -14.36
N ILE A 527 -17.43 -61.89 -15.15
CA ILE A 527 -16.72 -62.08 -16.43
C ILE A 527 -15.50 -61.14 -16.48
N MET A 528 -14.37 -61.63 -17.00
CA MET A 528 -13.13 -60.86 -17.13
C MET A 528 -13.18 -59.84 -18.27
N GLY A 529 -12.54 -58.69 -18.06
CA GLY A 529 -12.21 -57.70 -19.09
C GLY A 529 -10.88 -57.02 -18.76
N CYS A 530 -9.78 -57.54 -19.31
CA CYS A 530 -8.43 -57.08 -18.95
C CYS A 530 -8.06 -55.76 -19.63
N PHE A 531 -7.90 -54.69 -18.86
CA PHE A 531 -7.02 -53.56 -19.23
C PHE A 531 -6.28 -53.04 -18.00
N GLY A 532 -4.97 -53.31 -17.94
CA GLY A 532 -4.11 -52.79 -16.88
C GLY A 532 -3.83 -51.31 -17.08
N SER A 533 -4.32 -50.45 -16.19
CA SER A 533 -3.90 -49.06 -16.14
C SER A 533 -2.54 -48.96 -15.43
N SER A 534 -1.55 -48.42 -16.14
CA SER A 534 -0.21 -48.19 -15.63
C SER A 534 -0.21 -47.09 -14.58
N ARG A 535 -0.44 -47.48 -13.31
CA ARG A 535 -0.02 -46.67 -12.17
C ARG A 535 1.49 -46.47 -12.27
N THR A 536 1.93 -45.26 -12.60
CA THR A 536 3.27 -44.81 -12.26
C THR A 536 3.43 -44.95 -10.75
N GLN A 537 4.29 -45.87 -10.32
CA GLN A 537 4.69 -45.93 -8.92
C GLN A 537 5.45 -44.65 -8.61
N THR A 538 4.83 -43.74 -7.86
CA THR A 538 5.59 -42.88 -6.95
C THR A 538 6.32 -43.80 -5.98
N ASP A 539 7.55 -43.43 -5.61
CA ASP A 539 8.28 -44.20 -4.60
C ASP A 539 7.45 -44.18 -3.29
N PRO A 540 7.20 -45.34 -2.64
CA PRO A 540 6.56 -45.37 -1.32
C PRO A 540 7.24 -44.46 -0.29
N GLU A 541 8.53 -44.15 -0.45
CA GLU A 541 9.24 -43.14 0.33
C GLU A 541 8.85 -41.70 -0.03
N ASP A 542 8.72 -41.32 -1.30
CA ASP A 542 8.23 -39.99 -1.69
C ASP A 542 6.80 -39.76 -1.19
N ASP A 543 5.94 -40.78 -1.32
CA ASP A 543 4.56 -40.77 -0.81
C ASP A 543 4.52 -40.64 0.73
N ARG A 544 5.51 -41.19 1.44
CA ARG A 544 5.69 -41.05 2.90
C ARG A 544 6.22 -39.66 3.27
N LEU A 545 7.25 -39.19 2.58
CA LEU A 545 7.89 -37.89 2.80
C LEU A 545 6.90 -36.74 2.56
N GLN A 546 6.07 -36.80 1.52
CA GLN A 546 5.04 -35.81 1.25
C GLN A 546 3.98 -35.77 2.36
N ARG A 547 3.54 -36.94 2.87
CA ARG A 547 2.60 -37.01 4.01
C ARG A 547 3.23 -36.48 5.29
N GLU A 548 4.51 -36.72 5.53
CA GLU A 548 5.24 -36.12 6.65
C GLU A 548 5.39 -34.61 6.52
N GLN A 549 5.69 -34.09 5.34
CA GLN A 549 5.78 -32.64 5.09
C GLN A 549 4.42 -31.97 5.31
N ASN A 550 3.34 -32.53 4.75
CA ASN A 550 1.98 -32.03 4.98
C ASN A 550 1.63 -32.04 6.47
N LYS A 551 1.90 -33.15 7.18
CA LYS A 551 1.66 -33.25 8.64
C LYS A 551 2.47 -32.21 9.43
N LYS A 552 3.71 -31.91 9.04
CA LYS A 552 4.54 -30.86 9.64
C LYS A 552 3.98 -29.46 9.36
N ILE A 553 3.45 -29.23 8.16
CA ILE A 553 2.75 -27.99 7.76
C ILE A 553 1.45 -27.81 8.54
N ASP A 554 0.59 -28.83 8.64
CA ASP A 554 -0.67 -28.77 9.39
C ASP A 554 -0.42 -28.51 10.89
N GLN A 555 0.61 -29.16 11.46
CA GLN A 555 1.06 -28.91 12.83
C GLN A 555 1.63 -27.50 13.03
N GLN A 556 2.17 -26.87 11.99
CA GLN A 556 2.64 -25.48 12.02
C GLN A 556 1.45 -24.51 11.92
N LEU A 557 0.59 -24.68 10.91
CA LEU A 557 -0.63 -23.88 10.73
C LEU A 557 -1.54 -23.89 11.96
N GLN A 558 -1.67 -25.02 12.66
CA GLN A 558 -2.47 -25.09 13.89
C GLN A 558 -1.82 -24.32 15.07
N ARG A 559 -0.49 -24.32 15.18
CA ARG A 559 0.25 -23.49 16.16
C ARG A 559 0.17 -22.00 15.81
N ASP A 560 0.32 -21.66 14.53
CA ASP A 560 0.21 -20.28 14.05
C ASP A 560 -1.22 -19.73 14.24
N LYS A 561 -2.25 -20.56 14.03
CA LYS A 561 -3.66 -20.21 14.28
C LYS A 561 -3.98 -20.02 15.77
N GLN A 562 -3.33 -20.77 16.66
CA GLN A 562 -3.40 -20.54 18.10
C GLN A 562 -2.70 -19.23 18.49
N LEU A 563 -1.50 -18.97 17.96
CA LEU A 563 -0.74 -17.75 18.21
C LEU A 563 -1.46 -16.49 17.70
N TYR A 564 -2.06 -16.56 16.50
CA TYR A 564 -2.86 -15.49 15.91
C TYR A 564 -4.07 -15.13 16.79
N ARG A 565 -4.83 -16.14 17.24
CA ARG A 565 -5.96 -15.93 18.17
C ARG A 565 -5.52 -15.33 19.49
N ALA A 566 -4.37 -15.76 20.03
CA ALA A 566 -3.82 -15.26 21.29
C ALA A 566 -3.10 -13.89 21.18
N THR A 567 -3.18 -13.21 20.03
CA THR A 567 -2.51 -11.91 19.80
C THR A 567 -3.53 -10.78 19.66
N HIS A 568 -3.50 -9.81 20.58
CA HIS A 568 -4.33 -8.61 20.51
C HIS A 568 -3.76 -7.62 19.48
N ARG A 569 -4.60 -7.24 18.50
CA ARG A 569 -4.21 -6.36 17.39
C ARG A 569 -4.67 -4.94 17.66
N LEU A 570 -3.74 -4.00 17.79
CA LEU A 570 -3.99 -2.62 18.24
C LEU A 570 -3.64 -1.61 17.15
N LEU A 571 -4.60 -0.78 16.72
CA LEU A 571 -4.39 0.19 15.65
C LEU A 571 -4.31 1.63 16.19
N LEU A 572 -3.15 2.27 16.04
CA LEU A 572 -2.91 3.66 16.43
C LEU A 572 -3.45 4.63 15.36
N LEU A 573 -4.53 5.34 15.63
CA LEU A 573 -5.12 6.34 14.72
C LEU A 573 -4.99 7.77 15.25
N GLY A 574 -5.23 8.76 14.39
CA GLY A 574 -5.19 10.20 14.73
C GLY A 574 -4.40 11.04 13.74
N ALA A 575 -4.50 12.36 13.88
CA ALA A 575 -3.90 13.34 12.97
C ALA A 575 -2.36 13.30 12.90
N GLY A 576 -1.76 14.12 12.02
CA GLY A 576 -0.32 14.39 12.06
C GLY A 576 0.12 14.87 13.46
N GLU A 577 1.33 14.51 13.88
CA GLU A 577 1.96 15.03 15.12
C GLU A 577 1.20 14.75 16.44
N SER A 578 0.21 13.86 16.41
CA SER A 578 -0.56 13.50 17.60
C SER A 578 0.20 12.65 18.64
N GLY A 579 1.31 12.02 18.24
CA GLY A 579 2.19 11.26 19.13
C GLY A 579 2.13 9.73 19.01
N LYS A 580 1.38 9.17 18.05
CA LYS A 580 1.29 7.71 17.79
C LYS A 580 2.65 7.00 17.81
N SER A 581 3.59 7.45 16.96
CA SER A 581 4.92 6.87 16.86
C SER A 581 5.75 7.00 18.15
N THR A 582 5.42 7.96 19.03
CA THR A 582 6.01 8.04 20.38
C THR A 582 5.45 6.96 21.30
N ILE A 583 4.16 6.62 21.20
CA ILE A 583 3.59 5.43 21.90
C ILE A 583 4.27 4.14 21.43
N VAL A 584 4.60 4.00 20.14
CA VAL A 584 5.39 2.85 19.63
C VAL A 584 6.78 2.79 20.26
N LYS A 585 7.50 3.94 20.31
CA LYS A 585 8.80 4.04 20.98
C LYS A 585 8.69 3.66 22.47
N GLN A 586 7.60 4.05 23.16
CA GLN A 586 7.36 3.65 24.55
C GLN A 586 7.12 2.13 24.69
N MET A 587 6.33 1.50 23.82
CA MET A 587 6.18 0.04 23.86
C MET A 587 7.51 -0.68 23.60
N ARG A 588 8.40 -0.10 22.77
CA ARG A 588 9.77 -0.62 22.59
C ARG A 588 10.66 -0.47 23.82
N ILE A 589 10.54 0.61 24.59
CA ILE A 589 11.30 0.81 25.84
C ILE A 589 10.75 -0.08 26.96
N LEU A 590 9.43 -0.25 27.04
CA LEU A 590 8.76 -0.96 28.13
C LEU A 590 8.74 -2.49 27.95
N HIS A 591 8.67 -2.98 26.71
CA HIS A 591 8.33 -4.38 26.39
C HIS A 591 9.16 -5.01 25.25
N VAL A 592 10.22 -4.33 24.80
CA VAL A 592 11.24 -4.84 23.86
C VAL A 592 12.61 -4.42 24.44
N GLU A 593 13.73 -4.84 23.84
CA GLU A 593 15.10 -4.49 24.29
C GLU A 593 15.49 -3.02 23.99
N GLY A 594 14.56 -2.07 24.13
CA GLY A 594 14.79 -0.63 23.97
C GLY A 594 15.28 -0.24 22.57
N PHE A 595 16.40 0.48 22.51
CA PHE A 595 17.12 0.87 21.29
C PHE A 595 18.60 0.53 21.42
N ASN A 596 19.17 -0.18 20.44
CA ASN A 596 20.58 -0.55 20.46
C ASN A 596 21.50 0.59 19.99
N GLU A 597 22.81 0.50 20.26
CA GLU A 597 23.77 1.57 19.94
C GLU A 597 23.86 1.93 18.44
N THR A 598 23.53 1.00 17.53
CA THR A 598 23.47 1.27 16.08
C THR A 598 22.25 2.14 15.76
N GLU A 599 21.10 1.84 16.33
CA GLU A 599 19.90 2.69 16.23
C GLU A 599 20.14 4.07 16.86
N LYS A 600 20.73 4.13 18.06
CA LYS A 600 21.06 5.40 18.73
C LYS A 600 21.93 6.30 17.85
N LYS A 601 22.97 5.74 17.20
CA LYS A 601 23.81 6.47 16.25
C LYS A 601 23.02 6.99 15.05
N GLN A 602 22.10 6.22 14.49
CA GLN A 602 21.22 6.69 13.40
C GLN A 602 20.30 7.85 13.86
N LYS A 603 19.91 7.89 15.14
CA LYS A 603 19.10 8.98 15.71
C LYS A 603 19.86 10.29 15.95
N VAL A 604 21.19 10.28 15.99
CA VAL A 604 22.00 11.52 16.13
C VAL A 604 21.71 12.50 14.98
N GLU A 605 21.72 12.03 13.73
CA GLU A 605 21.53 12.90 12.57
C GLU A 605 20.08 13.41 12.44
N GLU A 606 19.09 12.61 12.86
CA GLU A 606 17.69 13.07 12.97
C GLU A 606 17.54 14.20 14.00
N ILE A 607 18.21 14.09 15.15
CA ILE A 607 18.19 15.10 16.23
C ILE A 607 18.92 16.38 15.81
N LYS A 608 20.11 16.27 15.20
CA LYS A 608 20.82 17.42 14.63
C LYS A 608 19.98 18.12 13.57
N LYS A 609 19.26 17.37 12.72
CA LYS A 609 18.34 17.95 11.73
C LYS A 609 17.16 18.65 12.40
N ASN A 610 16.55 18.05 13.42
CA ASN A 610 15.47 18.71 14.19
C ASN A 610 15.93 20.06 14.78
N ILE A 611 17.19 20.18 15.22
CA ILE A 611 17.76 21.46 15.70
C ILE A 611 17.87 22.46 14.54
N LYS A 612 18.52 22.08 13.43
CA LYS A 612 18.71 22.92 12.24
C LYS A 612 17.37 23.44 11.70
N ASP A 613 16.46 22.53 11.40
CA ASP A 613 15.13 22.84 10.88
C ASP A 613 14.39 23.80 11.84
N SER A 614 14.46 23.57 13.17
CA SER A 614 13.80 24.44 14.16
C SER A 614 14.37 25.86 14.19
N ILE A 615 15.69 26.04 14.29
CA ILE A 615 16.28 27.39 14.42
C ILE A 615 16.17 28.19 13.12
N THR A 616 16.30 27.55 11.96
CA THR A 616 16.07 28.18 10.65
C THR A 616 14.61 28.61 10.48
N ILE A 617 13.63 27.79 10.92
CA ILE A 617 12.20 28.18 10.89
C ILE A 617 11.93 29.36 11.84
N ILE A 618 12.33 29.27 13.12
CA ILE A 618 12.05 30.32 14.12
C ILE A 618 12.63 31.67 13.70
N THR A 619 13.83 31.68 13.11
CA THR A 619 14.49 32.91 12.63
C THR A 619 13.93 33.41 11.29
N GLY A 620 13.53 32.51 10.39
CA GLY A 620 12.88 32.86 9.12
C GLY A 620 11.49 33.48 9.33
N SER A 621 10.73 32.99 10.31
CA SER A 621 9.39 33.51 10.63
C SER A 621 9.40 34.91 11.26
N MET A 622 10.54 35.42 11.74
CA MET A 622 10.63 36.75 12.36
C MET A 622 10.17 37.89 11.45
N THR A 623 10.36 37.73 10.12
CA THR A 623 9.96 38.70 9.10
C THR A 623 8.59 38.42 8.46
N THR A 624 7.97 37.27 8.75
CA THR A 624 6.64 36.89 8.22
C THR A 624 5.52 36.96 9.25
N LEU A 625 5.85 37.09 10.54
CA LEU A 625 4.90 37.38 11.61
C LEU A 625 4.39 38.83 11.50
N GLU A 626 3.11 39.06 11.84
CA GLU A 626 2.51 40.40 11.88
C GLU A 626 2.09 40.75 13.33
N PRO A 627 2.62 41.82 13.96
CA PRO A 627 3.76 42.61 13.54
C PRO A 627 5.06 41.79 13.52
N THR A 628 6.02 42.22 12.70
CA THR A 628 7.34 41.59 12.56
C THR A 628 8.18 41.76 13.82
N ILE A 629 9.16 40.88 13.99
CA ILE A 629 10.00 40.84 15.19
C ILE A 629 11.45 41.16 14.81
N ALA A 630 11.99 42.23 15.37
CA ALA A 630 13.42 42.54 15.27
C ALA A 630 14.26 41.62 16.18
N LEU A 631 15.48 41.31 15.76
CA LEU A 631 16.52 40.77 16.63
C LEU A 631 16.84 41.77 17.75
N GLU A 632 17.19 41.27 18.93
CA GLU A 632 17.70 42.11 20.01
C GLU A 632 19.09 42.67 19.67
N LEU A 633 19.95 41.86 19.06
CA LEU A 633 21.29 42.27 18.63
C LEU A 633 21.36 42.38 17.11
N ALA A 634 21.57 43.58 16.57
CA ALA A 634 21.71 43.79 15.12
C ALA A 634 22.84 42.93 14.50
N GLU A 635 23.90 42.66 15.27
CA GLU A 635 25.01 41.79 14.84
C GLU A 635 24.63 40.30 14.67
N ASN A 636 23.47 39.87 15.17
CA ASN A 636 22.93 38.52 14.92
C ASN A 636 22.35 38.38 13.51
N LYS A 637 22.14 39.46 12.75
CA LYS A 637 21.62 39.39 11.36
C LYS A 637 22.48 38.49 10.47
N ARG A 638 23.81 38.58 10.57
CA ARG A 638 24.75 37.69 9.85
C ARG A 638 24.58 36.20 10.21
N ARG A 639 24.17 35.91 11.46
CA ARG A 639 23.91 34.53 11.92
C ARG A 639 22.60 34.00 11.35
N VAL A 640 21.58 34.85 11.23
CA VAL A 640 20.33 34.49 10.53
C VAL A 640 20.63 34.24 9.06
N ASP A 641 21.36 35.14 8.40
CA ASP A 641 21.69 35.00 6.97
C ASP A 641 22.49 33.72 6.69
N TYR A 642 23.40 33.33 7.59
CA TYR A 642 24.02 32.00 7.57
C TYR A 642 22.97 30.88 7.63
N LEU A 643 22.13 30.84 8.67
CA LEU A 643 21.14 29.76 8.85
C LEU A 643 20.12 29.65 7.71
N GLN A 644 19.79 30.75 7.04
CA GLN A 644 18.94 30.75 5.85
C GLN A 644 19.71 30.25 4.61
N SER A 645 20.97 30.67 4.41
CA SER A 645 21.79 30.18 3.29
C SER A 645 22.12 28.68 3.34
N VAL A 646 22.16 28.08 4.54
CA VAL A 646 22.35 26.62 4.71
C VAL A 646 21.03 25.84 4.83
N ALA A 647 19.87 26.49 4.77
CA ALA A 647 18.55 25.89 5.05
C ALA A 647 18.30 24.60 4.25
N ASP A 648 18.40 24.67 2.93
CA ASP A 648 18.12 23.55 2.01
C ASP A 648 19.26 22.52 1.88
N ALA A 649 20.39 22.71 2.59
CA ALA A 649 21.52 21.79 2.53
C ALA A 649 21.13 20.40 3.08
N GLN A 650 20.99 19.42 2.17
CA GLN A 650 20.52 18.06 2.46
C GLN A 650 21.55 17.20 3.22
N ASN A 651 22.83 17.30 2.83
CA ASN A 651 23.95 16.60 3.47
C ASN A 651 24.78 17.61 4.28
N PHE A 652 24.16 18.25 5.28
CA PHE A 652 24.82 19.27 6.09
C PHE A 652 25.69 18.60 7.17
N GLU A 653 26.97 18.97 7.25
CA GLU A 653 27.95 18.32 8.14
C GLU A 653 27.97 18.88 9.58
N TYR A 654 27.14 19.90 9.86
CA TYR A 654 27.03 20.58 11.16
C TYR A 654 28.38 21.11 11.72
N PRO A 655 29.10 21.98 10.97
CA PRO A 655 30.39 22.53 11.40
C PRO A 655 30.28 23.34 12.71
N PRO A 656 31.38 23.59 13.44
CA PRO A 656 31.36 24.36 14.70
C PRO A 656 30.66 25.72 14.59
N GLU A 657 30.87 26.42 13.48
CA GLU A 657 30.19 27.66 13.07
C GLU A 657 28.66 27.59 13.19
N PHE A 658 28.03 26.51 12.74
CA PHE A 658 26.58 26.33 12.84
C PHE A 658 26.11 26.33 14.30
N TRP A 659 26.84 25.63 15.18
CA TRP A 659 26.50 25.56 16.59
C TRP A 659 26.71 26.91 17.29
N GLU A 660 27.77 27.65 16.95
CA GLU A 660 27.96 29.02 17.44
C GLU A 660 26.89 29.99 16.94
N HIS A 661 26.40 29.82 15.72
CA HIS A 661 25.32 30.64 15.18
C HIS A 661 23.97 30.31 15.83
N ALA A 662 23.63 29.02 15.94
CA ALA A 662 22.39 28.57 16.57
C ALA A 662 22.33 28.87 18.08
N GLU A 663 23.41 28.63 18.85
CA GLU A 663 23.44 28.92 20.29
C GLU A 663 23.45 30.42 20.62
N ALA A 664 23.98 31.27 19.74
CA ALA A 664 23.91 32.72 19.92
C ALA A 664 22.51 33.24 19.59
N LEU A 665 21.89 32.77 18.50
CA LEU A 665 20.54 33.15 18.11
C LEU A 665 19.48 32.67 19.11
N TRP A 666 19.59 31.45 19.65
CA TRP A 666 18.65 30.96 20.65
C TRP A 666 18.64 31.78 21.95
N LYS A 667 19.67 32.60 22.20
CA LYS A 667 19.75 33.52 23.36
C LYS A 667 19.21 34.93 23.08
N ASP A 668 18.94 35.28 21.82
CA ASP A 668 18.44 36.60 21.41
C ASP A 668 16.94 36.73 21.76
N LYS A 669 16.54 37.81 22.46
CA LYS A 669 15.14 37.98 22.87
C LYS A 669 14.17 38.17 21.70
N GLY A 670 14.64 38.59 20.52
CA GLY A 670 13.85 38.61 19.29
C GLY A 670 13.52 37.19 18.80
N VAL A 671 14.52 36.31 18.78
CA VAL A 671 14.35 34.89 18.41
C VAL A 671 13.47 34.17 19.43
N GLN A 672 13.63 34.45 20.74
CA GLN A 672 12.73 33.94 21.78
C GLN A 672 11.28 34.43 21.56
N LYS A 673 11.04 35.73 21.34
CA LYS A 673 9.69 36.26 21.03
C LYS A 673 9.07 35.63 19.78
N SER A 674 9.88 35.27 18.78
CA SER A 674 9.42 34.50 17.61
C SER A 674 8.95 33.11 18.02
N PHE A 675 9.78 32.38 18.78
CA PHE A 675 9.41 31.08 19.34
C PHE A 675 8.16 31.15 20.25
N GLU A 676 7.96 32.23 20.99
CA GLU A 676 6.76 32.42 21.82
C GLU A 676 5.45 32.55 21.01
N ARG A 677 5.54 32.79 19.70
CA ARG A 677 4.44 32.87 18.72
C ARG A 677 4.40 31.66 17.77
N ASN A 678 4.98 30.53 18.15
CA ASN A 678 5.08 29.32 17.30
C ASN A 678 3.73 28.70 16.87
N ASN A 679 2.60 29.13 17.42
CA ASN A 679 1.26 28.73 16.96
C ASN A 679 0.85 29.40 15.63
N GLU A 680 1.51 30.51 15.25
CA GLU A 680 1.24 31.28 14.03
C GLU A 680 1.99 30.75 12.79
N TYR A 681 2.92 29.82 12.97
CA TYR A 681 3.67 29.16 11.90
C TYR A 681 3.84 27.66 12.19
N GLN A 682 4.53 26.92 11.30
CA GLN A 682 4.67 25.46 11.42
C GLN A 682 6.00 25.09 12.07
N LEU A 683 6.01 24.89 13.39
CA LEU A 683 7.17 24.44 14.17
C LEU A 683 6.94 23.05 14.79
N ILE A 684 8.01 22.27 14.96
CA ILE A 684 7.96 20.96 15.62
C ILE A 684 7.99 21.09 17.16
N ASP A 685 7.16 20.29 17.85
CA ASP A 685 6.96 20.40 19.31
C ASP A 685 8.26 20.29 20.14
N CYS A 686 9.27 19.57 19.62
CA CYS A 686 10.53 19.30 20.30
C CYS A 686 11.60 20.38 20.11
N ALA A 687 11.32 21.47 19.38
CA ALA A 687 12.25 22.56 19.10
C ALA A 687 12.93 23.08 20.39
N LYS A 688 12.16 23.55 21.36
CA LYS A 688 12.64 24.07 22.65
C LYS A 688 13.60 23.09 23.34
N TYR A 689 13.18 21.83 23.47
CA TYR A 689 13.97 20.78 24.15
C TYR A 689 15.34 20.56 23.52
N PHE A 690 15.43 20.49 22.19
CA PHE A 690 16.71 20.26 21.51
C PHE A 690 17.56 21.53 21.39
N LEU A 691 16.95 22.71 21.29
CA LEU A 691 17.65 23.99 21.28
C LEU A 691 18.28 24.32 22.64
N GLU A 692 17.58 24.05 23.74
CA GLU A 692 18.14 24.12 25.11
C GLU A 692 19.28 23.09 25.32
N LYS A 693 19.26 21.97 24.61
CA LYS A 693 20.22 20.85 24.75
C LYS A 693 21.40 20.89 23.76
N MET A 694 21.49 21.89 22.87
CA MET A 694 22.59 22.06 21.91
C MET A 694 24.01 21.88 22.50
N PRO A 695 24.35 22.39 23.70
CA PRO A 695 25.69 22.23 24.28
C PRO A 695 26.10 20.78 24.56
N GLN A 696 25.13 19.86 24.71
CA GLN A 696 25.37 18.43 24.89
C GLN A 696 25.41 17.71 23.53
N ILE A 697 24.51 18.08 22.61
CA ILE A 697 24.29 17.41 21.32
C ILE A 697 25.42 17.69 20.32
N LYS A 698 26.08 18.86 20.42
CA LYS A 698 27.22 19.23 19.58
C LYS A 698 28.53 18.49 19.89
N ARG A 699 28.56 17.65 20.94
CA ARG A 699 29.77 16.91 21.33
C ARG A 699 30.00 15.72 20.39
N PRO A 700 31.26 15.42 19.99
CA PRO A 700 31.56 14.25 19.16
C PRO A 700 31.21 12.89 19.81
N ASP A 701 31.10 12.83 21.13
CA ASP A 701 30.76 11.64 21.91
C ASP A 701 29.28 11.55 22.31
N TYR A 702 28.41 12.40 21.74
CA TYR A 702 26.97 12.38 22.02
C TYR A 702 26.29 11.08 21.54
N SER A 703 25.76 10.31 22.50
CA SER A 703 24.80 9.22 22.25
C SER A 703 23.41 9.62 22.76
N PRO A 704 22.34 9.52 21.94
CA PRO A 704 20.99 9.91 22.36
C PRO A 704 20.46 9.09 23.54
N SER A 705 19.92 9.79 24.54
CA SER A 705 19.13 9.18 25.60
C SER A 705 17.76 8.73 25.08
N GLU A 706 17.08 7.83 25.79
CA GLU A 706 15.71 7.41 25.41
C GLU A 706 14.76 8.61 25.35
N GLN A 707 14.95 9.62 26.20
CA GLN A 707 14.18 10.87 26.17
C GLN A 707 14.40 11.69 24.89
N ASP A 708 15.64 11.69 24.37
CA ASP A 708 15.94 12.29 23.06
C ASP A 708 15.26 11.52 21.94
N ILE A 709 15.35 10.19 21.96
CA ILE A 709 14.73 9.31 20.95
C ILE A 709 13.21 9.46 20.97
N LEU A 710 12.58 9.57 22.14
CA LEU A 710 11.15 9.82 22.30
C LEU A 710 10.73 11.16 21.67
N ARG A 711 11.49 12.23 21.91
CA ARG A 711 11.23 13.59 21.39
C ARG A 711 11.67 13.81 19.93
N ALA A 712 12.56 12.98 19.38
CA ALA A 712 13.03 13.07 18.00
C ALA A 712 11.88 12.91 17.00
N ARG A 713 11.68 13.92 16.15
CA ARG A 713 10.60 14.02 15.17
C ARG A 713 11.03 13.48 13.81
N VAL A 714 10.44 12.34 13.46
CA VAL A 714 10.45 11.76 12.10
C VAL A 714 9.04 11.79 11.54
N GLN A 715 8.90 12.02 10.24
CA GLN A 715 7.61 11.99 9.53
C GLN A 715 7.23 10.57 9.11
N THR A 716 6.43 9.91 9.96
CA THR A 716 5.90 8.57 9.73
C THR A 716 5.05 8.50 8.46
N SER A 717 5.55 7.81 7.44
CA SER A 717 4.83 7.52 6.20
C SER A 717 4.78 6.02 5.96
N GLY A 718 3.61 5.50 5.60
CA GLY A 718 3.31 4.08 5.54
C GLY A 718 2.64 3.54 6.82
N ILE A 719 2.90 2.26 7.07
CA ILE A 719 2.38 1.46 8.17
C ILE A 719 3.61 0.79 8.81
N PHE A 720 3.78 0.95 10.11
CA PHE A 720 4.86 0.32 10.89
C PHE A 720 4.26 -0.62 11.92
N GLU A 721 4.86 -1.80 12.07
CA GLU A 721 4.39 -2.82 12.99
C GLU A 721 5.35 -2.98 14.16
N THR A 722 4.83 -3.26 15.35
CA THR A 722 5.62 -3.65 16.53
C THR A 722 4.90 -4.77 17.27
N LYS A 723 5.63 -5.85 17.54
CA LYS A 723 5.13 -7.03 18.25
C LYS A 723 5.87 -7.13 19.58
N PHE A 724 5.13 -7.32 20.67
CA PHE A 724 5.67 -7.41 22.03
C PHE A 724 4.75 -8.27 22.90
N SER A 725 5.23 -8.70 24.07
CA SER A 725 4.47 -9.57 24.98
C SER A 725 4.51 -9.02 26.40
N VAL A 726 3.36 -9.00 27.08
CA VAL A 726 3.22 -8.53 28.47
C VAL A 726 2.43 -9.57 29.24
N ASP A 727 2.97 -10.08 30.35
CA ASP A 727 2.36 -11.14 31.18
C ASP A 727 1.86 -12.36 30.37
N LYS A 728 2.65 -12.78 29.37
CA LYS A 728 2.38 -13.86 28.39
C LYS A 728 1.24 -13.58 27.39
N VAL A 729 0.65 -12.39 27.40
CA VAL A 729 -0.29 -11.91 26.38
C VAL A 729 0.48 -11.21 25.27
N ASN A 730 0.18 -11.56 24.01
CA ASN A 730 0.86 -11.00 22.85
C ASN A 730 0.10 -9.79 22.29
N PHE A 731 0.85 -8.76 21.93
CA PHE A 731 0.35 -7.53 21.32
C PHE A 731 1.01 -7.30 19.98
N HIS A 732 0.20 -6.93 18.98
CA HIS A 732 0.65 -6.56 17.64
C HIS A 732 0.06 -5.18 17.33
N MET A 733 0.91 -4.16 17.42
CA MET A 733 0.51 -2.76 17.28
C MET A 733 0.92 -2.20 15.92
N PHE A 734 0.01 -1.44 15.31
CA PHE A 734 0.15 -0.83 13.99
C PHE A 734 0.15 0.70 14.13
N ASP A 735 1.25 1.35 13.74
CA ASP A 735 1.36 2.81 13.64
C ASP A 735 1.28 3.25 12.19
N VAL A 736 0.37 4.18 11.91
CA VAL A 736 0.02 4.59 10.55
C VAL A 736 0.15 6.09 10.38
N GLY A 737 0.61 6.53 9.22
CA GLY A 737 0.72 7.96 8.89
C GLY A 737 -0.59 8.71 9.15
N GLY A 738 -0.53 9.78 9.95
CA GLY A 738 -1.72 10.55 10.38
C GLY A 738 -2.08 11.75 9.49
N GLN A 739 -1.16 12.15 8.61
CA GLN A 739 -1.35 13.23 7.64
C GLN A 739 -2.40 12.86 6.59
N ARG A 740 -3.10 13.84 6.03
CA ARG A 740 -4.27 13.61 5.16
C ARG A 740 -4.02 12.60 4.03
N ASP A 741 -2.89 12.71 3.34
CA ASP A 741 -2.49 11.81 2.23
C ASP A 741 -2.21 10.36 2.65
N GLU A 742 -1.98 10.10 3.93
CA GLU A 742 -1.67 8.77 4.47
C GLU A 742 -2.92 8.02 4.93
N ARG A 743 -4.00 8.73 5.29
CA ARG A 743 -5.23 8.15 5.90
C ARG A 743 -5.92 7.10 5.04
N ARG A 744 -5.82 7.21 3.71
CA ARG A 744 -6.31 6.20 2.76
C ARG A 744 -5.62 4.82 2.90
N LYS A 745 -4.47 4.73 3.56
CA LYS A 745 -3.78 3.46 3.85
C LYS A 745 -4.42 2.74 5.04
N TRP A 746 -5.08 3.46 5.96
CA TRP A 746 -5.60 2.93 7.23
C TRP A 746 -6.55 1.73 7.05
N ILE A 747 -7.36 1.72 5.98
CA ILE A 747 -8.28 0.61 5.65
C ILE A 747 -7.56 -0.74 5.51
N GLN A 748 -6.27 -0.75 5.16
CA GLN A 748 -5.44 -1.96 5.06
C GLN A 748 -5.18 -2.59 6.44
N CYS A 749 -5.26 -1.80 7.50
CA CYS A 749 -5.06 -2.23 8.89
C CYS A 749 -6.36 -2.56 9.63
N PHE A 750 -7.55 -2.37 9.04
CA PHE A 750 -8.83 -2.54 9.75
C PHE A 750 -9.23 -4.02 9.95
N ASN A 751 -8.55 -4.97 9.29
CA ASN A 751 -8.83 -6.40 9.42
C ASN A 751 -8.40 -6.96 10.78
N ASP A 752 -9.31 -7.64 11.46
CA ASP A 752 -9.10 -8.32 12.75
C ASP A 752 -8.45 -7.44 13.84
N VAL A 753 -8.78 -6.14 13.88
CA VAL A 753 -8.37 -5.24 14.96
C VAL A 753 -9.16 -5.61 16.23
N THR A 754 -8.46 -5.71 17.36
CA THR A 754 -9.07 -5.92 18.69
C THR A 754 -9.53 -4.58 19.27
N ALA A 755 -8.69 -3.54 19.21
CA ALA A 755 -9.03 -2.19 19.67
C ALA A 755 -8.30 -1.12 18.86
N ILE A 756 -8.91 0.07 18.76
CA ILE A 756 -8.25 1.28 18.22
C ILE A 756 -7.72 2.11 19.38
N ILE A 757 -6.50 2.61 19.27
CA ILE A 757 -5.97 3.67 20.13
C ILE A 757 -5.94 4.96 19.31
N TYR A 758 -6.91 5.85 19.54
CA TYR A 758 -6.98 7.14 18.88
C TYR A 758 -6.19 8.18 19.68
N VAL A 759 -5.09 8.69 19.12
CA VAL A 759 -4.21 9.65 19.77
C VAL A 759 -4.45 11.05 19.20
N THR A 760 -4.74 12.03 20.06
CA THR A 760 -4.97 13.45 19.69
C THR A 760 -4.00 14.39 20.40
N ALA A 761 -3.56 15.46 19.71
CA ALA A 761 -2.69 16.50 20.27
C ALA A 761 -3.52 17.58 20.98
N SER A 762 -3.74 17.43 22.28
CA SER A 762 -4.62 18.32 23.05
C SER A 762 -4.07 19.74 23.19
N SER A 763 -2.73 19.90 23.19
CA SER A 763 -2.03 21.19 23.24
C SER A 763 -2.10 22.02 21.95
N SER A 764 -2.60 21.44 20.85
CA SER A 764 -2.65 22.09 19.52
C SER A 764 -4.02 22.74 19.22
N TYR A 765 -4.75 23.18 20.25
CA TYR A 765 -6.07 23.81 20.10
C TYR A 765 -6.06 25.16 19.37
N ASP A 766 -4.90 25.78 19.24
CA ASP A 766 -4.63 27.12 18.69
C ASP A 766 -3.80 27.10 17.40
N MET A 767 -3.37 25.92 16.95
CA MET A 767 -2.51 25.72 15.79
C MET A 767 -3.32 25.34 14.54
N MET A 768 -2.80 25.65 13.36
CA MET A 768 -3.34 25.18 12.07
C MET A 768 -2.57 23.96 11.53
N LEU A 769 -3.18 23.16 10.65
CA LEU A 769 -2.51 22.03 10.01
C LEU A 769 -1.34 22.47 9.12
N MET A 770 -0.38 21.57 8.95
CA MET A 770 0.73 21.76 8.02
C MET A 770 0.27 21.57 6.57
N GLU A 771 -0.70 20.67 6.33
CA GLU A 771 -1.28 20.41 5.00
C GLU A 771 -2.37 21.42 4.59
N ASP A 772 -2.86 22.24 5.52
CA ASP A 772 -4.03 23.13 5.34
C ASP A 772 -4.03 24.21 6.43
N THR A 773 -3.48 25.38 6.12
CA THR A 773 -3.35 26.49 7.08
C THR A 773 -4.67 27.16 7.44
N SER A 774 -5.79 26.78 6.82
CA SER A 774 -7.13 27.25 7.20
C SER A 774 -7.78 26.41 8.31
N GLN A 775 -7.33 25.16 8.48
CA GLN A 775 -7.96 24.19 9.37
C GLN A 775 -7.19 24.03 10.69
N ASN A 776 -7.91 24.18 11.80
CA ASN A 776 -7.36 24.02 13.14
C ASN A 776 -7.02 22.55 13.48
N ARG A 777 -5.85 22.30 14.08
CA ARG A 777 -5.34 20.94 14.36
C ARG A 777 -6.26 20.12 15.28
N LEU A 778 -6.89 20.74 16.28
CA LEU A 778 -7.80 20.03 17.19
C LEU A 778 -9.18 19.80 16.56
N LYS A 779 -9.71 20.74 15.77
CA LYS A 779 -10.97 20.55 15.02
C LYS A 779 -10.85 19.43 13.99
N GLU A 780 -9.75 19.39 13.23
CA GLU A 780 -9.43 18.26 12.35
C GLU A 780 -9.41 16.93 13.11
N SER A 781 -8.88 16.90 14.33
CA SER A 781 -8.85 15.69 15.15
C SER A 781 -10.24 15.25 15.61
N LEU A 782 -11.15 16.18 15.89
CA LEU A 782 -12.56 15.88 16.21
C LEU A 782 -13.31 15.34 14.98
N ASP A 783 -13.17 15.97 13.82
CA ASP A 783 -13.76 15.50 12.55
C ASP A 783 -13.22 14.12 12.15
N LEU A 784 -11.92 13.89 12.34
CA LEU A 784 -11.26 12.62 12.07
C LEU A 784 -11.73 11.51 13.02
N PHE A 785 -11.88 11.81 14.32
CA PHE A 785 -12.48 10.89 15.30
C PHE A 785 -13.94 10.58 14.95
N LYS A 786 -14.74 11.57 14.56
CA LYS A 786 -16.13 11.40 14.10
C LYS A 786 -16.22 10.50 12.87
N SER A 787 -15.28 10.62 11.93
CA SER A 787 -15.16 9.78 10.74
C SER A 787 -14.80 8.32 11.08
N ILE A 788 -13.91 8.10 12.07
CA ILE A 788 -13.55 6.76 12.58
C ILE A 788 -14.72 6.13 13.33
N TRP A 789 -15.33 6.86 14.27
CA TRP A 789 -16.40 6.37 15.14
C TRP A 789 -17.62 5.91 14.33
N ASN A 790 -18.04 6.69 13.34
CA ASN A 790 -19.20 6.36 12.50
C ASN A 790 -18.84 5.41 11.33
N ASN A 791 -17.59 4.92 11.24
CA ASN A 791 -17.12 4.13 10.11
C ASN A 791 -17.80 2.75 10.06
N ARG A 792 -18.41 2.41 8.91
CA ARG A 792 -19.13 1.13 8.73
C ARG A 792 -18.28 -0.13 9.03
N TRP A 793 -16.95 -0.05 8.85
CA TRP A 793 -16.03 -1.16 9.07
C TRP A 793 -15.61 -1.30 10.54
N LEU A 794 -15.91 -0.32 11.41
CA LEU A 794 -15.41 -0.22 12.79
C LEU A 794 -16.53 -0.20 13.85
N ARG A 795 -17.79 -0.41 13.47
CA ARG A 795 -18.99 -0.30 14.35
C ARG A 795 -19.01 -1.23 15.57
N THR A 796 -18.16 -2.26 15.60
CA THR A 796 -18.00 -3.19 16.72
C THR A 796 -16.66 -3.01 17.44
N ILE A 797 -15.77 -2.16 16.92
CA ILE A 797 -14.43 -1.95 17.46
C ILE A 797 -14.48 -0.73 18.39
N SER A 798 -14.19 -0.95 19.67
CA SER A 798 -14.16 0.13 20.67
C SER A 798 -12.85 0.93 20.57
N VAL A 799 -12.92 2.21 20.96
CA VAL A 799 -11.85 3.19 20.78
C VAL A 799 -11.32 3.66 22.13
N ILE A 800 -10.06 3.37 22.40
CA ILE A 800 -9.29 3.95 23.49
C ILE A 800 -8.81 5.33 23.02
N LEU A 801 -9.20 6.39 23.70
CA LEU A 801 -8.92 7.77 23.32
C LEU A 801 -7.78 8.32 24.18
N PHE A 802 -6.62 8.54 23.58
CA PHE A 802 -5.45 9.16 24.20
C PHE A 802 -5.47 10.67 23.93
N LEU A 803 -5.91 11.42 24.95
CA LEU A 803 -5.81 12.87 25.05
C LEU A 803 -4.34 13.21 25.40
N ASN A 804 -3.49 13.27 24.37
CA ASN A 804 -2.05 13.38 24.52
C ASN A 804 -1.56 14.84 24.63
N LYS A 805 -0.29 15.01 25.01
CA LYS A 805 0.41 16.29 25.20
C LYS A 805 -0.16 17.10 26.38
N MET A 806 -0.46 16.43 27.49
CA MET A 806 -0.96 17.07 28.72
C MET A 806 0.07 18.03 29.34
N ASP A 807 1.36 17.70 29.23
CA ASP A 807 2.49 18.56 29.60
C ASP A 807 2.44 19.94 28.90
N GLN A 808 2.27 19.93 27.59
CA GLN A 808 2.20 21.15 26.78
C GLN A 808 0.86 21.87 26.90
N LEU A 809 -0.24 21.14 27.12
CA LEU A 809 -1.54 21.74 27.41
C LEU A 809 -1.47 22.53 28.73
N GLN A 810 -0.83 21.97 29.75
CA GLN A 810 -0.58 22.65 31.02
C GLN A 810 0.31 23.88 30.85
N GLU A 811 1.46 23.78 30.18
CA GLU A 811 2.36 24.92 29.93
C GLU A 811 1.61 26.07 29.21
N LYS A 812 0.83 25.74 28.17
CA LYS A 812 0.12 26.73 27.35
C LYS A 812 -1.07 27.39 28.06
N ILE A 813 -1.89 26.62 28.80
CA ILE A 813 -3.01 27.15 29.57
C ILE A 813 -2.52 28.04 30.71
N LEU A 814 -1.46 27.63 31.43
CA LEU A 814 -0.87 28.43 32.51
C LEU A 814 -0.15 29.69 32.00
N ALA A 815 0.41 29.66 30.79
CA ALA A 815 1.00 30.85 30.17
C ALA A 815 -0.05 31.93 29.81
N GLY A 816 -1.32 31.58 29.64
CA GLY A 816 -2.45 32.51 29.42
C GLY A 816 -2.45 33.29 28.10
N ARG A 817 -1.42 33.15 27.26
CA ARG A 817 -1.21 33.88 25.99
C ARG A 817 -2.22 33.49 24.91
N SER A 818 -2.53 32.19 24.84
CA SER A 818 -3.38 31.58 23.82
C SER A 818 -4.62 31.00 24.49
N LYS A 819 -5.71 31.75 24.46
CA LYS A 819 -6.95 31.42 25.19
C LYS A 819 -7.81 30.43 24.41
N LEU A 820 -8.21 29.34 25.05
CA LEU A 820 -8.90 28.23 24.38
C LEU A 820 -10.29 28.65 23.85
N GLU A 821 -10.97 29.56 24.54
CA GLU A 821 -12.26 30.13 24.14
C GLU A 821 -12.22 30.95 22.84
N LEU A 822 -11.04 31.41 22.39
CA LEU A 822 -10.89 32.09 21.09
C LEU A 822 -11.04 31.12 19.91
N TYR A 823 -10.67 29.85 20.13
CA TYR A 823 -10.71 28.79 19.13
C TYR A 823 -11.97 27.91 19.28
N PHE A 824 -12.44 27.72 20.51
CA PHE A 824 -13.62 26.93 20.88
C PHE A 824 -14.54 27.75 21.82
N PRO A 825 -15.43 28.60 21.28
CA PRO A 825 -16.22 29.55 22.08
C PRO A 825 -17.07 28.93 23.20
N ASP A 826 -17.53 27.69 23.03
CA ASP A 826 -18.30 26.97 24.06
C ASP A 826 -17.51 26.75 25.36
N PHE A 827 -16.17 26.76 25.32
CA PHE A 827 -15.33 26.69 26.51
C PHE A 827 -15.62 27.82 27.50
N ALA A 828 -15.99 29.02 27.02
CA ALA A 828 -16.35 30.16 27.87
C ALA A 828 -17.56 29.87 28.79
N ARG A 829 -18.41 28.90 28.41
CA ARG A 829 -19.58 28.44 29.19
C ARG A 829 -19.37 27.08 29.85
N TYR A 830 -18.25 26.41 29.57
CA TYR A 830 -17.95 25.09 30.10
C TYR A 830 -17.51 25.16 31.58
N THR A 831 -18.05 24.24 32.38
CA THR A 831 -17.74 24.04 33.79
C THR A 831 -17.22 22.63 34.02
N THR A 832 -16.24 22.46 34.90
CA THR A 832 -15.64 21.16 35.21
C THR A 832 -16.70 20.14 35.69
N PRO A 833 -16.77 18.93 35.11
CA PRO A 833 -17.77 17.92 35.47
C PRO A 833 -17.61 17.41 36.92
N PRO A 834 -18.70 17.06 37.63
CA PRO A 834 -18.62 16.50 38.99
C PRO A 834 -17.91 15.13 39.09
N ASP A 835 -17.80 14.39 37.98
CA ASP A 835 -17.03 13.13 37.89
C ASP A 835 -15.53 13.35 37.66
N ALA A 836 -15.07 14.60 37.54
CA ALA A 836 -13.69 14.92 37.23
C ALA A 836 -12.75 14.45 38.36
N LYS A 837 -11.94 13.43 38.05
CA LYS A 837 -10.81 13.02 38.87
C LYS A 837 -9.72 14.09 38.79
N THR A 838 -9.46 14.74 39.91
CA THR A 838 -8.39 15.74 40.10
C THR A 838 -7.44 15.28 41.18
N ASP A 839 -6.15 15.57 41.01
CA ASP A 839 -5.18 15.50 42.10
C ASP A 839 -5.23 16.81 42.92
N PRO A 840 -4.92 16.85 44.24
CA PRO A 840 -4.79 18.10 44.98
C PRO A 840 -3.75 19.09 44.41
N SER A 841 -2.84 18.64 43.55
CA SER A 841 -1.85 19.47 42.82
C SER A 841 -2.30 19.94 41.43
N ASP A 842 -3.45 19.48 40.91
CA ASP A 842 -3.99 19.89 39.61
C ASP A 842 -4.44 21.37 39.62
N HIS A 843 -3.95 22.21 38.70
CA HIS A 843 -4.42 23.59 38.58
C HIS A 843 -5.85 23.65 37.99
N PRO A 844 -6.82 24.37 38.59
CA PRO A 844 -8.23 24.31 38.18
C PRO A 844 -8.51 24.57 36.70
N GLU A 845 -7.88 25.59 36.08
CA GLU A 845 -8.08 25.85 34.64
C GLU A 845 -7.46 24.78 33.74
N VAL A 846 -6.43 24.07 34.20
CA VAL A 846 -5.82 22.94 33.44
C VAL A 846 -6.75 21.72 33.52
N VAL A 847 -7.41 21.50 34.67
CA VAL A 847 -8.50 20.52 34.78
C VAL A 847 -9.64 20.89 33.84
N ARG A 848 -10.13 22.13 33.92
CA ARG A 848 -11.24 22.62 33.11
C ARG A 848 -10.94 22.47 31.61
N ALA A 849 -9.73 22.81 31.16
CA ALA A 849 -9.29 22.63 29.78
C ALA A 849 -9.16 21.15 29.36
N LYS A 850 -8.51 20.28 30.17
CA LYS A 850 -8.35 18.86 29.80
C LYS A 850 -9.69 18.13 29.75
N TYR A 851 -10.62 18.43 30.67
CA TYR A 851 -11.97 17.87 30.66
C TYR A 851 -12.86 18.46 29.56
N PHE A 852 -12.74 19.74 29.18
CA PHE A 852 -13.43 20.27 28.00
C PHE A 852 -13.07 19.49 26.73
N ILE A 853 -11.77 19.30 26.48
CA ILE A 853 -11.30 18.57 25.30
C ILE A 853 -11.76 17.10 25.36
N ARG A 854 -11.76 16.44 26.54
CA ARG A 854 -12.37 15.11 26.74
C ARG A 854 -13.82 15.09 26.26
N ASP A 855 -14.61 16.07 26.67
CA ASP A 855 -16.06 16.09 26.45
C ASP A 855 -16.45 16.43 25.00
N GLU A 856 -15.64 17.19 24.27
CA GLU A 856 -15.80 17.36 22.81
C GLU A 856 -15.74 16.01 22.07
N PHE A 857 -14.76 15.15 22.40
CA PHE A 857 -14.66 13.80 21.81
C PHE A 857 -15.76 12.86 22.33
N LEU A 858 -16.09 12.91 23.63
CA LEU A 858 -17.15 12.06 24.20
C LEU A 858 -18.51 12.38 23.57
N ARG A 859 -18.84 13.66 23.35
CA ARG A 859 -20.08 14.09 22.68
C ARG A 859 -20.27 13.44 21.32
N ILE A 860 -19.19 13.29 20.55
CA ILE A 860 -19.19 12.57 19.27
C ILE A 860 -19.50 11.08 19.47
N SER A 861 -18.89 10.44 20.47
CA SER A 861 -19.10 9.01 20.74
C SER A 861 -20.52 8.68 21.23
N THR A 862 -21.09 9.55 22.07
CA THR A 862 -22.44 9.37 22.63
C THR A 862 -23.55 9.67 21.63
N ALA A 863 -23.32 10.55 20.65
CA ALA A 863 -24.34 10.98 19.68
C ALA A 863 -24.81 9.89 18.71
N SER A 864 -24.03 8.82 18.53
CA SER A 864 -24.29 7.75 17.53
C SER A 864 -24.29 6.33 18.12
N SER A 865 -24.25 6.16 19.44
CA SER A 865 -24.03 4.83 20.03
C SER A 865 -25.24 3.90 19.88
N ASP A 866 -25.05 2.79 19.17
CA ASP A 866 -25.99 1.67 19.10
C ASP A 866 -25.68 0.55 20.12
N GLY A 867 -24.85 0.88 21.13
CA GLY A 867 -24.42 -0.01 22.21
C GLY A 867 -23.34 -1.04 21.84
N LYS A 868 -22.92 -1.13 20.57
CA LYS A 868 -21.98 -2.19 20.12
C LYS A 868 -20.50 -1.89 20.39
N HIS A 869 -20.14 -0.63 20.59
CA HIS A 869 -18.77 -0.22 20.90
C HIS A 869 -18.71 1.03 21.79
N PHE A 870 -17.58 1.20 22.48
CA PHE A 870 -17.40 2.16 23.57
C PHE A 870 -16.18 3.07 23.33
N CYS A 871 -16.16 4.23 23.98
CA CYS A 871 -15.01 5.13 24.03
C CYS A 871 -14.41 5.15 25.44
N TYR A 872 -13.09 4.95 25.54
CA TYR A 872 -12.35 4.91 26.81
C TYR A 872 -11.31 6.05 26.84
N PRO A 873 -11.61 7.21 27.45
CA PRO A 873 -10.71 8.36 27.47
C PRO A 873 -9.62 8.24 28.55
N HIS A 874 -8.37 8.47 28.15
CA HIS A 874 -7.20 8.58 29.04
C HIS A 874 -6.41 9.86 28.72
N PHE A 875 -6.00 10.58 29.75
CA PHE A 875 -5.08 11.71 29.64
C PHE A 875 -3.63 11.21 29.59
N THR A 876 -2.86 11.60 28.57
CA THR A 876 -1.52 11.04 28.32
C THR A 876 -0.45 12.08 28.03
N THR A 877 0.79 11.71 28.38
CA THR A 877 2.01 12.40 27.98
C THR A 877 2.92 11.35 27.35
N ALA A 878 2.87 11.20 26.02
CA ALA A 878 3.58 10.12 25.32
C ALA A 878 5.11 10.14 25.52
N VAL A 879 5.68 11.28 25.90
CA VAL A 879 7.11 11.44 26.23
C VAL A 879 7.45 11.13 27.71
N ASP A 880 6.47 10.71 28.51
CA ASP A 880 6.64 10.22 29.88
C ASP A 880 6.41 8.70 29.90
N THR A 881 7.47 7.96 30.18
CA THR A 881 7.51 6.50 30.17
C THR A 881 6.66 5.87 31.29
N GLU A 882 6.51 6.54 32.43
CA GLU A 882 5.72 6.01 33.55
C GLU A 882 4.23 6.35 33.42
N ASN A 883 3.89 7.53 32.88
CA ASN A 883 2.52 7.83 32.46
C ASN A 883 2.02 6.79 31.45
N ILE A 884 2.81 6.47 30.42
CA ILE A 884 2.42 5.47 29.42
C ILE A 884 2.44 4.05 29.97
N ARG A 885 3.35 3.68 30.89
CA ARG A 885 3.28 2.37 31.58
C ARG A 885 1.94 2.22 32.31
N ARG A 886 1.56 3.21 33.12
CA ARG A 886 0.30 3.19 33.88
C ARG A 886 -0.92 3.13 32.98
N VAL A 887 -1.00 4.02 31.99
CA VAL A 887 -2.15 4.08 31.08
C VAL A 887 -2.26 2.83 30.22
N PHE A 888 -1.15 2.24 29.76
CA PHE A 888 -1.20 0.99 28.99
C PHE A 888 -1.65 -0.20 29.85
N ASN A 889 -1.29 -0.25 31.13
CA ASN A 889 -1.81 -1.24 32.07
C ASN A 889 -3.33 -1.10 32.27
N ASP A 890 -3.86 0.12 32.43
CA ASP A 890 -5.32 0.36 32.48
C ASP A 890 -6.01 -0.10 31.17
N CYS A 891 -5.38 0.17 30.03
CA CYS A 891 -5.88 -0.22 28.71
C CYS A 891 -5.89 -1.75 28.51
N ARG A 892 -4.91 -2.46 29.05
CA ARG A 892 -4.78 -3.93 28.92
C ARG A 892 -6.02 -4.65 29.42
N ASP A 893 -6.50 -4.29 30.60
CA ASP A 893 -7.64 -4.92 31.24
C ASP A 893 -8.96 -4.63 30.49
N ILE A 894 -9.03 -3.49 29.77
CA ILE A 894 -10.11 -3.18 28.81
C ILE A 894 -10.00 -4.05 27.56
N ILE A 895 -8.80 -4.13 26.95
CA ILE A 895 -8.53 -4.90 25.73
C ILE A 895 -8.82 -6.39 25.93
N GLN A 896 -8.43 -6.98 27.06
CA GLN A 896 -8.72 -8.38 27.38
C GLN A 896 -10.23 -8.65 27.44
N ARG A 897 -11.00 -7.78 28.11
CA ARG A 897 -12.47 -7.91 28.19
C ARG A 897 -13.15 -7.73 26.83
N MET A 898 -12.64 -6.81 25.99
CA MET A 898 -13.11 -6.64 24.61
C MET A 898 -12.84 -7.89 23.76
N HIS A 899 -11.64 -8.44 23.84
CA HIS A 899 -11.22 -9.62 23.07
C HIS A 899 -12.03 -10.87 23.46
N LEU A 900 -12.27 -11.10 24.75
CA LEU A 900 -13.09 -12.23 25.20
C LEU A 900 -14.54 -12.11 24.71
N ARG A 901 -15.14 -10.91 24.73
CA ARG A 901 -16.45 -10.65 24.11
C ARG A 901 -16.46 -10.88 22.60
N GLN A 902 -15.39 -10.52 21.89
CA GLN A 902 -15.25 -10.70 20.44
C GLN A 902 -15.27 -12.19 20.02
N TYR A 903 -14.98 -13.11 20.94
CA TYR A 903 -15.01 -14.56 20.74
C TYR A 903 -16.15 -15.27 21.50
N GLU A 904 -17.16 -14.53 21.98
CA GLU A 904 -18.32 -15.06 22.72
C GLU A 904 -17.94 -15.84 24.01
N LEU A 905 -16.85 -15.41 24.68
CA LEU A 905 -16.33 -15.99 25.92
C LEU A 905 -16.73 -15.20 27.19
N LEU A 906 -17.59 -14.18 27.07
CA LEU A 906 -18.09 -13.29 28.14
C LEU A 906 -19.52 -12.80 27.87
#